data_AF-A0A850ALW9-F1
#
_entry.id   AF-A0A850ALW9-F1
#
_cell.length_a   1.000
_cell.length_b   1.000
_cell.length_c   1.000
_cell.angle_alpha   90.00
_cell.angle_beta   90.00
_cell.angle_gamma   90.00
#
_symmetry.space_group_name_H-M   'P 1'
#
loop_
_entity.id
_entity.type
_entity.pdbx_description
1 polymer ?
#
loop_
_entity_poly.entity_id
_entity_poly.type
_entity_poly.pdbx_seq_one_letter_code
_entity_poly.pdbx_strand_id
1 'polypeptide(L)'
;MAMTRTGKILIAIASLIALALLFIGLISLAEGGGYASQDNAILLAAISAISLLFLLLGLYSGYLFVRAVFRLLGKLAGFAGDTVPLRLISLGLTALIFPQVVREVIIAPVRFFMNFSAYFITVLNTSLSTPGGGYGGMDLHDLLRISLYTFRDAWIYLRNLLAEILIDLQIPSLMLALALWLILGQILSFVFDGSAGRGEERGGLPGFVRKLAPATRKNILLTAAFLVSGYLIMTSMIAVPWFQQTGKPNHEDWERELETIITTRDTIAQTGEEIPGAAPLDPLSDAFLDEKAALDTLPQWGLLLARVKSDRNELLQQRKLLADGWESLRESVEKRKSSLLSLAKISIKDTTISLGPRERASYYLEVSQWLSASAENLDAALKDYQNLLKQYDYKLENWVKDITAALASDAEKLSARRNSANPDSLEMVFESAYVYKPSLYTEDLFTGQSSFRNRATDPLPAPPLPGSQWGIFGLISRWLLRANSYALILITGMLGFGLFGSLISSIVREHSQRRPEEPLVKDLDAAVVRGLSAAVVVFLSVKGGLAVFTNQEVEPNSYVVFFTCLVGAVFSERIWEWAREWLKGKYGADGKAGGEAGDAAEAGESPDQAEEPGEEGGSSESAETGRNDKEPTSPEK
;
A
#
# COMPACT_ATOMS: atom_id res chain seq x y z
N MET A 1 -31.29 -36.16 -4.81
CA MET A 1 -29.86 -35.91 -5.15
C MET A 1 -29.55 -34.44 -4.91
N ALA A 2 -28.76 -34.12 -3.89
CA ALA A 2 -28.35 -32.75 -3.61
C ALA A 2 -27.26 -32.34 -4.59
N MET A 3 -27.59 -31.43 -5.51
CA MET A 3 -26.64 -30.85 -6.45
C MET A 3 -25.49 -30.21 -5.67
N THR A 4 -24.27 -30.71 -5.87
CA THR A 4 -23.07 -30.25 -5.17
C THR A 4 -22.89 -28.75 -5.42
N ARG A 5 -22.39 -28.01 -4.41
CA ARG A 5 -22.24 -26.53 -4.48
C ARG A 5 -21.42 -26.08 -5.70
N THR A 6 -20.49 -26.91 -6.18
CA THR A 6 -19.73 -26.69 -7.41
C THR A 6 -20.60 -26.73 -8.66
N GLY A 7 -21.59 -27.63 -8.72
CA GLY A 7 -22.57 -27.69 -9.81
C GLY A 7 -23.42 -26.43 -9.93
N LYS A 8 -23.79 -25.78 -8.81
CA LYS A 8 -24.56 -24.52 -8.85
C LYS A 8 -23.73 -23.34 -9.37
N ILE A 9 -22.43 -23.31 -9.09
CA ILE A 9 -21.52 -22.27 -9.59
C ILE A 9 -21.26 -22.48 -11.08
N LEU A 10 -21.02 -23.72 -11.52
CA LEU A 10 -20.86 -24.07 -12.94
C LEU A 10 -22.13 -23.77 -13.75
N ILE A 11 -23.32 -24.04 -13.20
CA ILE A 11 -24.58 -23.69 -13.85
C ILE A 11 -24.76 -22.17 -13.95
N ALA A 12 -24.39 -21.41 -12.91
CA ALA A 12 -24.46 -19.95 -12.98
C ALA A 12 -23.50 -19.38 -14.05
N ILE A 13 -22.27 -19.91 -14.14
CA ILE A 13 -21.29 -19.52 -15.16
C ILE A 13 -21.74 -19.94 -16.57
N ALA A 14 -22.25 -21.17 -16.73
CA ALA A 14 -22.76 -21.67 -18.01
C ALA A 14 -24.02 -20.91 -18.47
N SER A 15 -24.91 -20.54 -17.54
CA SER A 15 -26.07 -19.69 -17.82
C SER A 15 -25.64 -18.31 -18.30
N LEU A 16 -24.56 -17.78 -17.71
CA LEU A 16 -23.94 -16.50 -18.09
C LEU A 16 -23.34 -16.52 -19.49
N ILE A 17 -22.60 -17.58 -19.82
CA ILE A 17 -22.01 -17.76 -21.15
C ILE A 17 -23.12 -17.98 -22.19
N ALA A 18 -24.14 -18.78 -21.87
CA ALA A 18 -25.29 -18.99 -22.75
C ALA A 18 -26.07 -17.69 -22.99
N LEU A 19 -26.25 -16.85 -21.97
CA LEU A 19 -26.92 -15.55 -22.10
C LEU A 19 -26.07 -14.58 -22.95
N ALA A 20 -24.75 -14.57 -22.76
CA ALA A 20 -23.82 -13.75 -23.57
C ALA A 20 -23.78 -14.19 -25.05
N LEU A 21 -23.87 -15.49 -25.33
CA LEU A 21 -23.95 -16.03 -26.70
C LEU A 21 -25.30 -15.75 -27.37
N LEU A 22 -26.40 -15.89 -26.63
CA LEU A 22 -27.74 -15.51 -27.10
C LEU A 22 -27.80 -14.02 -27.41
N PHE A 23 -27.04 -13.23 -26.66
CA PHE A 23 -26.89 -11.80 -26.84
C PHE A 23 -26.07 -11.42 -28.09
N ILE A 24 -24.95 -12.11 -28.38
CA ILE A 24 -24.21 -11.96 -29.64
C ILE A 24 -25.11 -12.30 -30.84
N GLY A 25 -25.96 -13.33 -30.71
CA GLY A 25 -26.96 -13.67 -31.73
C GLY A 25 -28.02 -12.59 -31.97
N LEU A 26 -28.42 -11.85 -30.92
CA LEU A 26 -29.36 -10.73 -31.04
C LEU A 26 -28.73 -9.49 -31.71
N ILE A 27 -27.44 -9.24 -31.48
CA ILE A 27 -26.69 -8.18 -32.19
C ILE A 27 -26.61 -8.50 -33.70
N SER A 28 -26.29 -9.76 -34.05
CA SER A 28 -26.23 -10.17 -35.46
C SER A 28 -27.59 -10.17 -36.17
N LEU A 29 -28.70 -10.30 -35.42
CA LEU A 29 -30.06 -10.16 -35.95
C LEU A 29 -30.46 -8.69 -36.15
N ALA A 30 -29.90 -7.76 -35.38
CA ALA A 30 -30.17 -6.33 -35.49
C ALA A 30 -29.45 -5.66 -36.67
N GLU A 31 -28.34 -6.24 -37.17
CA GLU A 31 -27.62 -5.75 -38.36
C GLU A 31 -28.36 -6.03 -39.69
N GLY A 32 -29.50 -6.75 -39.67
CA GLY A 32 -30.20 -7.23 -40.88
C GLY A 32 -31.40 -6.41 -41.37
N GLY A 33 -31.82 -5.33 -40.69
CA GLY A 33 -33.05 -4.61 -41.03
C GLY A 33 -32.87 -3.10 -41.05
N GLY A 34 -32.96 -2.49 -42.22
CA GLY A 34 -32.94 -1.03 -42.35
C GLY A 34 -34.35 -0.44 -42.29
N TYR A 35 -34.72 0.19 -41.17
CA TYR A 35 -35.68 1.31 -41.12
C TYR A 35 -35.34 2.27 -39.96
N ALA A 36 -34.81 3.43 -40.32
CA ALA A 36 -34.47 4.51 -39.40
C ALA A 36 -35.75 5.14 -38.78
N SER A 37 -36.01 4.83 -37.51
CA SER A 37 -36.57 5.75 -36.47
C SER A 37 -37.16 5.00 -35.27
N GLN A 38 -37.50 3.71 -35.41
CA GLN A 38 -37.94 2.86 -34.28
C GLN A 38 -36.87 1.86 -33.84
N ASP A 39 -36.02 1.42 -34.77
CA ASP A 39 -34.95 0.44 -34.53
C ASP A 39 -33.83 0.99 -33.63
N ASN A 40 -33.55 2.30 -33.73
CA ASN A 40 -32.55 2.96 -32.88
C ASN A 40 -32.98 2.99 -31.40
N ALA A 41 -34.29 3.12 -31.13
CA ALA A 41 -34.81 3.08 -29.76
C ALA A 41 -34.70 1.67 -29.17
N ILE A 42 -34.92 0.63 -29.99
CA ILE A 42 -34.79 -0.77 -29.58
C ILE A 42 -33.31 -1.10 -29.32
N LEU A 43 -32.38 -0.65 -30.17
CA LEU A 43 -30.96 -0.90 -29.95
C LEU A 43 -30.42 -0.13 -28.73
N LEU A 44 -30.85 1.12 -28.52
CA LEU A 44 -30.46 1.89 -27.34
C LEU A 44 -31.03 1.28 -26.05
N ALA A 45 -32.27 0.80 -26.08
CA ALA A 45 -32.87 0.04 -24.98
C ALA A 45 -32.11 -1.28 -24.74
N ALA A 46 -31.66 -1.96 -25.79
CA ALA A 46 -30.83 -3.15 -25.67
C ALA A 46 -29.48 -2.82 -25.03
N ILE A 47 -28.78 -1.79 -25.49
CA ILE A 47 -27.46 -1.39 -24.97
C ILE A 47 -27.55 -0.97 -23.50
N SER A 48 -28.52 -0.14 -23.15
CA SER A 48 -28.76 0.24 -21.75
C SER A 48 -29.10 -0.97 -20.88
N ALA A 49 -29.90 -1.93 -21.39
CA ALA A 49 -30.17 -3.18 -20.71
C ALA A 49 -28.92 -4.04 -20.52
N ILE A 50 -28.01 -4.11 -21.51
CA ILE A 50 -26.71 -4.79 -21.39
C ILE A 50 -25.86 -4.13 -20.30
N SER A 51 -25.70 -2.82 -20.34
CA SER A 51 -24.86 -2.09 -19.39
C SER A 51 -25.39 -2.27 -17.96
N LEU A 52 -26.72 -2.23 -17.79
CA LEU A 52 -27.38 -2.53 -16.52
C LEU A 52 -27.16 -3.99 -16.10
N LEU A 53 -27.26 -4.94 -17.03
CA LEU A 53 -27.00 -6.35 -16.75
C LEU A 53 -25.55 -6.58 -16.29
N PHE A 54 -24.56 -5.98 -16.97
CA PHE A 54 -23.15 -6.07 -16.57
C PHE A 54 -22.89 -5.41 -15.22
N LEU A 55 -23.54 -4.29 -14.89
CA LEU A 55 -23.50 -3.74 -13.54
C LEU A 55 -24.05 -4.75 -12.54
N LEU A 56 -25.26 -5.25 -12.76
CA LEU A 56 -25.89 -6.20 -11.85
C LEU A 56 -24.99 -7.44 -11.68
N LEU A 57 -24.30 -7.84 -12.74
CA LEU A 57 -23.31 -8.91 -12.71
C LEU A 57 -22.07 -8.56 -11.89
N GLY A 58 -21.53 -7.35 -12.07
CA GLY A 58 -20.41 -6.82 -11.29
C GLY A 58 -20.75 -6.74 -9.80
N LEU A 59 -21.90 -6.15 -9.45
CA LEU A 59 -22.41 -6.08 -8.09
C LEU A 59 -22.66 -7.48 -7.51
N TYR A 60 -23.24 -8.39 -8.29
CA TYR A 60 -23.52 -9.76 -7.86
C TYR A 60 -22.23 -10.56 -7.66
N SER A 61 -21.25 -10.44 -8.55
CA SER A 61 -19.93 -11.09 -8.41
C SER A 61 -19.16 -10.54 -7.21
N GLY A 62 -19.18 -9.22 -6.98
CA GLY A 62 -18.64 -8.59 -5.78
C GLY A 62 -19.32 -9.09 -4.51
N TYR A 63 -20.66 -9.16 -4.50
CA TYR A 63 -21.43 -9.76 -3.41
C TYR A 63 -21.06 -11.24 -3.17
N LEU A 64 -20.93 -12.04 -4.24
CA LEU A 64 -20.52 -13.43 -4.15
C LEU A 64 -19.11 -13.57 -3.59
N PHE A 65 -18.19 -12.70 -3.98
CA PHE A 65 -16.83 -12.66 -3.46
C PHE A 65 -16.82 -12.33 -1.97
N VAL A 66 -17.46 -11.23 -1.57
CA VAL A 66 -17.61 -10.84 -0.15
C VAL A 66 -18.24 -11.98 0.64
N ARG A 67 -19.31 -12.58 0.12
CA ARG A 67 -19.97 -13.74 0.75
C ARG A 67 -19.07 -14.96 0.81
N ALA A 68 -18.23 -15.22 -0.19
CA ALA A 68 -17.26 -16.31 -0.19
C ALA A 68 -16.20 -16.07 0.89
N VAL A 69 -15.65 -14.86 0.99
CA VAL A 69 -14.71 -14.45 2.03
C VAL A 69 -15.33 -14.61 3.42
N PHE A 70 -16.55 -14.10 3.65
CA PHE A 70 -17.23 -14.27 4.94
C PHE A 70 -17.58 -15.74 5.26
N ARG A 71 -17.90 -16.57 4.26
CA ARG A 71 -18.09 -18.01 4.48
C ARG A 71 -16.78 -18.72 4.81
N LEU A 72 -15.69 -18.34 4.15
CA LEU A 72 -14.37 -18.92 4.38
C LEU A 72 -13.87 -18.52 5.76
N LEU A 73 -14.00 -17.24 6.12
CA LEU A 73 -13.82 -16.72 7.47
C LEU A 73 -14.74 -17.39 8.48
N GLY A 74 -16.01 -17.66 8.15
CA GLY A 74 -16.95 -18.35 9.05
C GLY A 74 -16.58 -19.81 9.29
N LYS A 75 -16.06 -20.50 8.27
CA LYS A 75 -15.51 -21.86 8.41
C LYS A 75 -14.23 -21.85 9.24
N LEU A 76 -13.32 -20.92 8.97
CA LEU A 76 -12.10 -20.72 9.76
C LEU A 76 -12.42 -20.27 11.19
N ALA A 77 -13.48 -19.49 11.38
CA ALA A 77 -13.94 -19.04 12.68
C ALA A 77 -14.41 -20.21 13.55
N GLY A 78 -14.91 -21.28 12.93
CA GLY A 78 -15.15 -22.55 13.63
C GLY A 78 -13.92 -23.10 14.34
N PHE A 79 -12.72 -22.80 13.84
CA PHE A 79 -11.45 -23.15 14.47
C PHE A 79 -10.90 -22.06 15.42
N ALA A 80 -11.41 -20.83 15.33
CA ALA A 80 -10.99 -19.68 16.14
C ALA A 80 -11.85 -19.47 17.42
N GLY A 81 -12.51 -20.52 17.89
CA GLY A 81 -13.29 -20.56 19.13
C GLY A 81 -14.77 -20.85 18.93
N ASP A 82 -15.43 -21.35 19.97
CA ASP A 82 -16.79 -21.91 19.83
C ASP A 82 -17.88 -20.82 19.86
N THR A 83 -17.60 -19.68 20.48
CA THR A 83 -18.55 -18.57 20.62
C THR A 83 -18.16 -17.32 19.81
N VAL A 84 -19.18 -16.59 19.33
CA VAL A 84 -19.00 -15.34 18.55
C VAL A 84 -18.19 -14.27 19.29
N PRO A 85 -18.40 -14.01 20.60
CA PRO A 85 -17.63 -13.00 21.32
C PRO A 85 -16.13 -13.29 21.37
N LEU A 86 -15.75 -14.56 21.55
CA LEU A 86 -14.33 -14.95 21.61
C LEU A 86 -13.65 -14.78 20.27
N ARG A 87 -14.35 -15.09 19.17
CA ARG A 87 -13.87 -14.84 17.80
C ARG A 87 -13.64 -13.36 17.53
N LEU A 88 -14.51 -12.49 18.06
CA LEU A 88 -14.37 -11.04 17.93
C LEU A 88 -13.23 -10.51 18.78
N ILE A 89 -13.04 -11.00 20.00
CA ILE A 89 -11.93 -10.62 20.88
C ILE A 89 -10.60 -11.08 20.27
N SER A 90 -10.51 -12.33 19.81
CA SER A 90 -9.31 -12.85 19.15
C SER A 90 -9.01 -12.07 17.87
N LEU A 91 -10.03 -11.76 17.06
CA LEU A 91 -9.87 -10.94 15.86
C LEU A 91 -9.40 -9.53 16.22
N GLY A 92 -9.93 -8.93 17.29
CA GLY A 92 -9.51 -7.61 17.78
C GLY A 92 -8.05 -7.59 18.24
N LEU A 93 -7.60 -8.64 18.94
CA LEU A 93 -6.19 -8.81 19.33
C LEU A 93 -5.29 -9.01 18.11
N THR A 94 -5.71 -9.83 17.15
CA THR A 94 -5.00 -9.98 15.87
C THR A 94 -4.97 -8.66 15.10
N ALA A 95 -6.06 -7.88 15.11
CA ALA A 95 -6.15 -6.58 14.45
C ALA A 95 -5.19 -5.55 15.06
N LEU A 96 -4.94 -5.61 16.36
CA LEU A 96 -3.93 -4.78 17.03
C LEU A 96 -2.51 -5.08 16.53
N ILE A 97 -2.21 -6.36 16.24
CA ILE A 97 -0.88 -6.79 15.79
C ILE A 97 -0.73 -6.64 14.26
N PHE A 98 -1.80 -6.90 13.50
CA PHE A 98 -1.83 -6.87 12.04
C PHE A 98 -2.93 -5.93 11.50
N PRO A 99 -2.85 -4.62 11.76
CA PRO A 99 -3.89 -3.67 11.35
C PRO A 99 -4.03 -3.56 9.83
N GLN A 100 -2.93 -3.71 9.08
CA GLN A 100 -2.93 -3.70 7.61
C GLN A 100 -3.73 -4.87 7.04
N VAL A 101 -3.53 -6.09 7.54
CA VAL A 101 -4.27 -7.26 7.08
C VAL A 101 -5.77 -7.08 7.30
N VAL A 102 -6.16 -6.55 8.46
CA VAL A 102 -7.59 -6.29 8.75
C VAL A 102 -8.15 -5.22 7.81
N ARG A 103 -7.38 -4.16 7.53
CA ARG A 103 -7.76 -3.14 6.55
C ARG A 103 -7.88 -3.73 5.14
N GLU A 104 -6.95 -4.55 4.71
CA GLU A 104 -6.94 -5.17 3.37
C GLU A 104 -8.05 -6.22 3.20
N VAL A 105 -8.31 -7.05 4.21
CA VAL A 105 -9.30 -8.14 4.11
C VAL A 105 -10.72 -7.65 4.32
N ILE A 106 -10.93 -6.69 5.24
CA ILE A 106 -12.27 -6.25 5.65
C ILE A 106 -12.61 -4.91 5.00
N ILE A 107 -11.73 -3.91 5.10
CA ILE A 107 -12.05 -2.54 4.67
C ILE A 107 -11.88 -2.36 3.16
N ALA A 108 -10.84 -2.94 2.55
CA ALA A 108 -10.56 -2.75 1.13
C ALA A 108 -11.69 -3.26 0.21
N PRO A 109 -12.31 -4.44 0.42
CA PRO A 109 -13.45 -4.88 -0.39
C PRO A 109 -14.67 -3.96 -0.25
N VAL A 110 -14.91 -3.42 0.94
CA VAL A 110 -16.00 -2.46 1.17
C VAL A 110 -15.71 -1.14 0.46
N ARG A 111 -14.48 -0.63 0.56
CA ARG A 111 -14.04 0.60 -0.13
C ARG A 111 -14.10 0.44 -1.64
N PHE A 112 -13.64 -0.69 -2.16
CA PHE A 112 -13.76 -1.07 -3.57
C PHE A 112 -15.21 -1.00 -4.03
N PHE A 113 -16.12 -1.62 -3.28
CA PHE A 113 -17.53 -1.63 -3.63
C PHE A 113 -18.13 -0.23 -3.67
N MET A 114 -17.80 0.62 -2.68
CA MET A 114 -18.27 2.01 -2.64
C MET A 114 -17.70 2.84 -3.81
N ASN A 115 -16.39 2.73 -4.07
CA ASN A 115 -15.71 3.47 -5.14
C ASN A 115 -16.21 3.05 -6.52
N PHE A 116 -16.39 1.74 -6.75
CA PHE A 116 -16.92 1.20 -7.99
C PHE A 116 -18.37 1.65 -8.21
N SER A 117 -19.21 1.58 -7.17
CA SER A 117 -20.61 2.03 -7.25
C SER A 117 -20.70 3.53 -7.54
N ALA A 118 -19.89 4.36 -6.88
CA ALA A 118 -19.85 5.80 -7.11
C ALA A 118 -19.39 6.14 -8.53
N TYR A 119 -18.29 5.54 -9.00
CA TYR A 119 -17.80 5.73 -10.37
C TYR A 119 -18.86 5.32 -11.40
N PHE A 120 -19.50 4.18 -11.18
CA PHE A 120 -20.56 3.71 -12.08
C PHE A 120 -21.77 4.64 -12.10
N ILE A 121 -22.23 5.13 -10.94
CA ILE A 121 -23.32 6.11 -10.86
C ILE A 121 -22.96 7.36 -11.66
N THR A 122 -21.72 7.84 -11.56
CA THR A 122 -21.24 8.99 -12.35
C THR A 122 -21.29 8.68 -13.85
N VAL A 123 -20.76 7.53 -14.28
CA VAL A 123 -20.81 7.05 -15.67
C VAL A 123 -22.24 6.97 -16.20
N LEU A 124 -23.15 6.39 -15.41
CA LEU A 124 -24.54 6.22 -15.77
C LEU A 124 -25.26 7.58 -15.81
N ASN A 125 -24.98 8.45 -14.85
CA ASN A 125 -25.53 9.81 -14.84
C ASN A 125 -25.04 10.58 -16.05
N THR A 126 -23.74 10.57 -16.38
CA THR A 126 -23.21 11.19 -17.60
C THR A 126 -23.92 10.66 -18.84
N SER A 127 -24.09 9.35 -18.96
CA SER A 127 -24.75 8.73 -20.12
C SER A 127 -26.24 9.08 -20.24
N LEU A 128 -26.93 9.27 -19.11
CA LEU A 128 -28.35 9.66 -19.07
C LEU A 128 -28.57 11.17 -19.14
N SER A 129 -27.60 11.95 -18.65
CA SER A 129 -27.66 13.40 -18.56
C SER A 129 -27.12 14.07 -19.80
N THR A 130 -26.40 13.37 -20.69
CA THR A 130 -26.16 13.83 -22.06
C THR A 130 -27.55 14.10 -22.63
N PRO A 131 -28.00 15.36 -22.70
CA PRO A 131 -29.37 15.63 -23.02
C PRO A 131 -29.58 15.06 -24.42
N GLY A 132 -30.69 14.35 -24.65
CA GLY A 132 -31.27 14.25 -25.99
C GLY A 132 -31.72 15.64 -26.45
N GLY A 133 -30.78 16.60 -26.44
CA GLY A 133 -31.00 18.02 -26.48
C GLY A 133 -31.40 18.40 -27.89
N GLY A 134 -32.70 18.39 -28.15
CA GLY A 134 -33.38 19.25 -29.13
C GLY A 134 -33.02 19.10 -30.61
N TYR A 135 -31.98 18.36 -30.99
CA TYR A 135 -31.56 18.19 -32.37
C TYR A 135 -31.61 16.71 -32.73
N GLY A 136 -32.60 16.33 -33.54
CA GLY A 136 -32.89 14.97 -33.96
C GLY A 136 -31.85 14.36 -34.92
N GLY A 137 -30.58 14.29 -34.52
CA GLY A 137 -29.52 13.84 -35.41
C GLY A 137 -28.29 13.21 -34.74
N MET A 138 -28.32 12.89 -33.44
CA MET A 138 -27.24 12.08 -32.87
C MET A 138 -27.42 10.64 -33.38
N ASP A 139 -26.53 10.22 -34.29
CA ASP A 139 -26.59 8.89 -34.88
C ASP A 139 -26.42 7.83 -33.79
N LEU A 140 -27.10 6.70 -33.94
CA LEU A 140 -27.00 5.55 -33.07
C LEU A 140 -25.54 5.10 -32.91
N HIS A 141 -24.74 5.28 -33.96
CA HIS A 141 -23.31 5.03 -33.96
C HIS A 141 -22.57 5.83 -32.88
N ASP A 142 -22.89 7.12 -32.69
CA ASP A 142 -22.22 7.97 -31.70
C ASP A 142 -22.61 7.59 -30.27
N LEU A 143 -23.88 7.25 -30.03
CA LEU A 143 -24.35 6.73 -28.74
C LEU A 143 -23.71 5.37 -28.40
N LEU A 144 -23.60 4.47 -29.38
CA LEU A 144 -22.87 3.21 -29.24
C LEU A 144 -21.40 3.45 -28.89
N ARG A 145 -20.77 4.40 -29.57
CA ARG A 145 -19.37 4.73 -29.36
C ARG A 145 -19.13 5.32 -27.98
N ILE A 146 -19.97 6.26 -27.54
CA ILE A 146 -19.91 6.86 -26.21
C ILE A 146 -20.11 5.78 -25.14
N SER A 147 -21.13 4.92 -25.28
CA SER A 147 -21.39 3.85 -24.31
C SER A 147 -20.27 2.81 -24.25
N LEU A 148 -19.68 2.42 -25.40
CA LEU A 148 -18.53 1.52 -25.45
C LEU A 148 -17.28 2.13 -24.81
N TYR A 149 -16.98 3.41 -25.06
CA TYR A 149 -15.87 4.09 -24.40
C TYR A 149 -16.08 4.16 -22.88
N THR A 150 -17.29 4.51 -22.47
CA THR A 150 -17.64 4.60 -21.05
C THR A 150 -17.54 3.24 -20.35
N PHE A 151 -17.98 2.17 -21.02
CA PHE A 151 -17.83 0.80 -20.52
C PHE A 151 -16.37 0.36 -20.43
N ARG A 152 -15.58 0.65 -21.47
CA ARG A 152 -14.13 0.38 -21.48
C ARG A 152 -13.44 1.07 -20.31
N ASP A 153 -13.75 2.33 -20.07
CA ASP A 153 -13.14 3.12 -19.01
C ASP A 153 -13.56 2.59 -17.62
N ALA A 154 -14.82 2.18 -17.45
CA ALA A 154 -15.29 1.48 -16.26
C ALA A 154 -14.59 0.13 -16.02
N TRP A 155 -14.34 -0.63 -17.09
CA TRP A 155 -13.59 -1.88 -17.02
C TRP A 155 -12.13 -1.66 -16.64
N ILE A 156 -11.47 -0.66 -17.22
CA ILE A 156 -10.09 -0.29 -16.87
C ILE A 156 -10.02 0.14 -15.40
N TYR A 157 -10.97 0.96 -14.95
CA TYR A 157 -11.07 1.37 -13.55
C TYR A 157 -11.24 0.17 -12.61
N LEU A 158 -12.17 -0.75 -12.94
CA LEU A 158 -12.39 -1.98 -12.20
C LEU A 158 -11.11 -2.82 -12.11
N ARG A 159 -10.44 -3.04 -13.24
CA ARG A 159 -9.18 -3.80 -13.33
C ARG A 159 -8.10 -3.18 -12.45
N ASN A 160 -7.92 -1.87 -12.53
CA ASN A 160 -6.89 -1.17 -11.77
C ASN A 160 -7.17 -1.24 -10.26
N LEU A 161 -8.42 -1.07 -9.84
CA LEU A 161 -8.81 -1.22 -8.42
C LEU A 161 -8.59 -2.65 -7.91
N LEU A 162 -8.89 -3.65 -8.75
CA LEU A 162 -8.71 -5.06 -8.39
C LEU A 162 -7.22 -5.44 -8.33
N ALA A 163 -6.41 -4.87 -9.22
CA ALA A 163 -4.96 -5.00 -9.19
C ALA A 163 -4.36 -4.33 -7.94
N GLU A 164 -4.81 -3.14 -7.56
CA GLU A 164 -4.39 -2.45 -6.33
C GLU A 164 -4.62 -3.34 -5.10
N ILE A 165 -5.82 -3.92 -4.97
CA ILE A 165 -6.14 -4.83 -3.85
C ILE A 165 -5.26 -6.09 -3.86
N LEU A 166 -4.99 -6.66 -5.04
CA LEU A 166 -4.19 -7.88 -5.16
C LEU A 166 -2.69 -7.64 -4.92
N ILE A 167 -2.16 -6.49 -5.35
CA ILE A 167 -0.77 -6.10 -5.19
C ILE A 167 -0.50 -5.73 -3.74
N ASP A 168 -1.43 -5.02 -3.09
CA ASP A 168 -1.29 -4.62 -1.70
C ASP A 168 -1.48 -5.79 -0.72
N LEU A 169 -2.13 -6.89 -1.14
CA LEU A 169 -2.39 -8.02 -0.28
C LEU A 169 -1.08 -8.76 0.09
N GLN A 170 -0.55 -8.47 1.26
CA GLN A 170 0.64 -9.15 1.78
C GLN A 170 0.28 -10.56 2.25
N ILE A 171 0.31 -11.53 1.32
CA ILE A 171 -0.02 -12.94 1.58
C ILE A 171 0.69 -13.49 2.85
N PRO A 172 1.99 -13.22 3.11
CA PRO A 172 2.65 -13.68 4.33
C PRO A 172 2.03 -13.10 5.61
N SER A 173 1.78 -11.79 5.63
CA SER A 173 1.14 -11.10 6.75
C SER A 173 -0.27 -11.62 6.99
N LEU A 174 -1.03 -11.87 5.92
CA LEU A 174 -2.36 -12.47 5.98
C LEU A 174 -2.34 -13.87 6.62
N MET A 175 -1.41 -14.72 6.19
CA MET A 175 -1.26 -16.08 6.73
C MET A 175 -0.88 -16.05 8.21
N LEU A 176 0.03 -15.16 8.61
CA LEU A 176 0.42 -14.98 10.02
C LEU A 176 -0.74 -14.44 10.87
N ALA A 177 -1.48 -13.47 10.37
CA ALA A 177 -2.64 -12.92 11.07
C ALA A 177 -3.73 -13.99 11.26
N LEU A 178 -4.01 -14.80 10.21
CA LEU A 178 -4.94 -15.93 10.31
C LEU A 178 -4.46 -16.98 11.31
N ALA A 179 -3.18 -17.37 11.26
CA ALA A 179 -2.60 -18.32 12.20
C ALA A 179 -2.70 -17.80 13.65
N LEU A 180 -2.33 -16.53 13.87
CA LEU A 180 -2.44 -15.90 15.18
C LEU A 180 -3.88 -15.83 15.66
N TRP A 181 -4.81 -15.46 14.79
CA TRP A 181 -6.24 -15.40 15.11
C TRP A 181 -6.78 -16.78 15.52
N LEU A 182 -6.40 -17.83 14.81
CA LEU A 182 -6.76 -19.21 15.14
C LEU A 182 -6.19 -19.62 16.50
N ILE A 183 -4.90 -19.37 16.75
CA ILE A 183 -4.23 -19.68 18.01
C ILE A 183 -4.87 -18.92 19.18
N LEU A 184 -5.07 -17.60 19.03
CA LEU A 184 -5.73 -16.78 20.06
C LEU A 184 -7.16 -17.24 20.29
N GLY A 185 -7.87 -17.60 19.23
CA GLY A 185 -9.22 -18.15 19.30
C GLY A 185 -9.30 -19.44 20.12
N GLN A 186 -8.39 -20.38 19.87
CA GLN A 186 -8.29 -21.64 20.63
C GLN A 186 -7.88 -21.42 22.09
N ILE A 187 -6.93 -20.53 22.34
CA ILE A 187 -6.52 -20.18 23.71
C ILE A 187 -7.70 -19.57 24.46
N LEU A 188 -8.43 -18.65 23.81
CA LEU A 188 -9.59 -18.00 24.41
C LEU A 188 -10.76 -18.97 24.61
N SER A 189 -11.10 -19.82 23.63
CA SER A 189 -12.17 -20.83 23.81
C SER A 189 -11.84 -21.78 24.96
N PHE A 190 -10.61 -22.26 25.03
CA PHE A 190 -10.20 -23.12 26.15
C PHE A 190 -10.29 -22.42 27.51
N VAL A 191 -10.00 -21.12 27.54
CA VAL A 191 -10.07 -20.29 28.73
C VAL A 191 -11.50 -20.00 29.18
N PHE A 192 -12.46 -19.86 28.24
CA PHE A 192 -13.82 -19.40 28.54
C PHE A 192 -14.87 -20.53 28.48
N ASP A 193 -14.74 -21.53 27.61
CA ASP A 193 -15.70 -22.62 27.41
C ASP A 193 -15.55 -23.77 28.44
N GLY A 194 -14.47 -23.80 29.21
CA GLY A 194 -14.28 -24.75 30.33
C GLY A 194 -15.27 -24.62 31.50
N SER A 195 -16.34 -23.84 31.35
CA SER A 195 -17.31 -23.47 32.39
C SER A 195 -18.73 -24.01 32.18
N ALA A 196 -19.04 -24.67 31.06
CA ALA A 196 -20.40 -25.13 30.75
C ALA A 196 -20.78 -26.51 31.35
N GLY A 197 -19.83 -27.23 31.95
CA GLY A 197 -20.04 -28.53 32.58
C GLY A 197 -20.04 -28.48 34.10
N ARG A 198 -21.21 -28.17 34.69
CA ARG A 198 -21.59 -28.33 36.12
C ARG A 198 -20.79 -27.53 37.17
N GLY A 199 -21.37 -26.39 37.56
CA GLY A 199 -21.58 -26.04 38.97
C GLY A 199 -20.46 -25.38 39.77
N GLU A 200 -19.18 -25.53 39.41
CA GLU A 200 -18.08 -24.95 40.18
C GLU A 200 -17.41 -23.76 39.48
N GLU A 201 -17.41 -22.64 40.22
CA GLU A 201 -16.69 -21.37 40.09
C GLU A 201 -16.11 -21.00 38.71
N ARG A 202 -16.62 -19.89 38.18
CA ARG A 202 -16.15 -19.15 36.99
C ARG A 202 -14.69 -18.69 37.13
N GLY A 203 -13.74 -19.61 37.04
CA GLY A 203 -12.32 -19.29 36.92
C GLY A 203 -11.97 -19.05 35.45
N GLY A 204 -11.84 -17.79 35.03
CA GLY A 204 -11.34 -17.43 33.69
C GLY A 204 -9.88 -17.87 33.44
N LEU A 205 -9.13 -17.17 32.58
CA LEU A 205 -7.72 -17.49 32.26
C LEU A 205 -6.85 -17.77 33.52
N PRO A 206 -7.00 -17.03 34.64
CA PRO A 206 -6.30 -17.34 35.88
C PRO A 206 -6.67 -18.69 36.51
N GLY A 207 -7.92 -19.13 36.36
CA GLY A 207 -8.41 -20.43 36.84
C GLY A 207 -7.88 -21.60 36.02
N PHE A 208 -7.87 -21.47 34.69
CA PHE A 208 -7.24 -22.48 33.82
C PHE A 208 -5.73 -22.62 34.11
N VAL A 209 -5.01 -21.51 34.19
CA VAL A 209 -3.57 -21.51 34.51
C VAL A 209 -3.30 -22.09 35.90
N ARG A 210 -4.21 -21.95 36.86
CA ARG A 210 -4.14 -22.61 38.18
C ARG A 210 -4.43 -24.11 38.13
N LYS A 211 -5.22 -24.60 37.17
CA LYS A 211 -5.55 -26.03 36.98
C LYS A 211 -4.45 -26.82 36.28
N LEU A 212 -3.56 -26.16 35.55
CA LEU A 212 -2.37 -26.81 34.97
C LEU A 212 -1.44 -27.32 36.07
N ALA A 213 -0.82 -28.49 35.82
CA ALA A 213 0.23 -28.99 36.69
C ALA A 213 1.31 -27.89 36.88
N PRO A 214 1.84 -27.69 38.10
CA PRO A 214 2.80 -26.63 38.39
C PRO A 214 4.01 -26.63 37.43
N ALA A 215 4.46 -27.83 37.03
CA ALA A 215 5.54 -28.02 36.06
C ALA A 215 5.16 -27.47 34.68
N THR A 216 3.98 -27.82 34.16
CA THR A 216 3.46 -27.35 32.87
C THR A 216 3.31 -25.83 32.86
N ARG A 217 2.80 -25.24 33.95
CA ARG A 217 2.66 -23.79 34.09
C ARG A 217 4.01 -23.08 34.00
N LYS A 218 5.01 -23.56 34.75
CA LYS A 218 6.37 -23.01 34.70
C LYS A 218 7.02 -23.18 33.32
N ASN A 219 6.81 -24.31 32.66
CA ASN A 219 7.31 -24.55 31.31
C ASN A 219 6.67 -23.62 30.27
N ILE A 220 5.36 -23.35 30.36
CA ILE A 220 4.69 -22.37 29.49
C ILE A 220 5.26 -20.96 29.71
N LEU A 221 5.44 -20.55 30.98
CA LEU A 221 6.04 -19.26 31.32
C LEU A 221 7.49 -19.17 30.84
N LEU A 222 8.27 -20.23 30.98
CA LEU A 222 9.64 -20.34 30.46
C LEU A 222 9.67 -20.17 28.95
N THR A 223 8.81 -20.89 28.21
CA THR A 223 8.71 -20.77 26.74
C THR A 223 8.29 -19.35 26.34
N ALA A 224 7.33 -18.75 27.04
CA ALA A 224 6.92 -17.38 26.78
C ALA A 224 8.06 -16.38 27.02
N ALA A 225 8.79 -16.51 28.14
CA ALA A 225 9.95 -15.69 28.45
C ALA A 225 11.06 -15.86 27.41
N PHE A 226 11.28 -17.09 26.94
CA PHE A 226 12.25 -17.39 25.89
C PHE A 226 11.84 -16.74 24.55
N LEU A 227 10.58 -16.85 24.13
CA LEU A 227 10.06 -16.22 22.93
C LEU A 227 10.14 -14.69 22.99
N VAL A 228 9.77 -14.10 24.14
CA VAL A 228 9.91 -12.64 24.36
C VAL A 228 11.37 -12.23 24.28
N SER A 229 12.29 -12.96 24.91
CA SER A 229 13.73 -12.67 24.86
C SER A 229 14.27 -12.71 23.43
N GLY A 230 13.93 -13.74 22.66
CA GLY A 230 14.31 -13.88 21.25
C GLY A 230 13.72 -12.78 20.38
N TYR A 231 12.47 -12.40 20.61
CA TYR A 231 11.82 -11.29 19.91
C TYR A 231 12.53 -9.96 20.18
N LEU A 232 12.90 -9.66 21.43
CA LEU A 232 13.64 -8.44 21.79
C LEU A 232 15.05 -8.43 21.17
N ILE A 233 15.74 -9.57 21.15
CA ILE A 233 17.04 -9.73 20.49
C ILE A 233 16.93 -9.44 18.99
N MET A 234 15.98 -10.07 18.30
CA MET A 234 15.82 -9.87 16.85
C MET A 234 15.45 -8.42 16.54
N THR A 235 14.54 -7.83 17.32
CA THR A 235 14.09 -6.45 17.13
C THR A 235 15.24 -5.47 17.31
N SER A 236 16.10 -5.65 18.32
CA SER A 236 17.26 -4.78 18.55
C SER A 236 18.35 -4.99 17.49
N MET A 237 18.64 -6.24 17.09
CA MET A 237 19.62 -6.53 16.04
C MET A 237 19.22 -5.95 14.69
N ILE A 238 17.93 -5.89 14.37
CA ILE A 238 17.44 -5.25 13.14
C ILE A 238 17.51 -3.72 13.26
N ALA A 239 17.23 -3.16 14.44
CA ALA A 239 17.25 -1.72 14.68
C ALA A 239 18.66 -1.12 14.77
N VAL A 240 19.68 -1.87 15.21
CA VAL A 240 21.06 -1.35 15.36
C VAL A 240 21.68 -0.87 14.04
N PRO A 241 21.73 -1.68 12.95
CA PRO A 241 22.25 -1.23 11.67
C PRO A 241 21.55 0.02 11.14
N TRP A 242 20.25 0.16 11.45
CA TRP A 242 19.45 1.32 11.03
C TRP A 242 20.01 2.63 11.60
N PHE A 243 20.45 2.62 12.86
CA PHE A 243 21.08 3.80 13.50
C PHE A 243 22.54 3.99 13.09
N GLN A 244 23.27 2.89 12.87
CA GLN A 244 24.70 2.95 12.54
C GLN A 244 24.98 3.33 11.09
N GLN A 245 24.03 3.13 10.16
CA GLN A 245 24.17 3.58 8.78
C GLN A 245 23.92 5.09 8.70
N THR A 246 24.89 5.88 9.11
CA THR A 246 24.88 7.36 9.00
C THR A 246 25.36 7.87 7.64
N GLY A 247 25.44 7.00 6.63
CA GLY A 247 25.78 7.41 5.27
C GLY A 247 24.85 8.53 4.84
N LYS A 248 25.40 9.75 4.69
CA LYS A 248 24.65 10.89 4.16
C LYS A 248 24.27 10.51 2.73
N PRO A 249 22.98 10.30 2.42
CA PRO A 249 22.59 10.10 1.04
C PRO A 249 23.00 11.35 0.26
N ASN A 250 23.45 11.17 -0.98
CA ASN A 250 23.81 12.28 -1.82
C ASN A 250 22.53 12.97 -2.32
N HIS A 251 21.96 13.83 -1.46
CA HIS A 251 20.72 14.56 -1.73
C HIS A 251 20.78 15.32 -3.06
N GLU A 252 21.96 15.80 -3.45
CA GLU A 252 22.14 16.50 -4.71
C GLU A 252 21.91 15.59 -5.92
N ASP A 253 22.32 14.32 -5.85
CA ASP A 253 22.10 13.38 -6.95
C ASP A 253 20.60 13.07 -7.10
N TRP A 254 19.88 12.92 -5.98
CA TRP A 254 18.43 12.72 -5.99
C TRP A 254 17.68 13.96 -6.51
N GLU A 255 18.09 15.16 -6.12
CA GLU A 255 17.49 16.38 -6.65
C GLU A 255 17.72 16.52 -8.15
N ARG A 256 18.93 16.22 -8.65
CA ARG A 256 19.24 16.23 -10.09
C ARG A 256 18.46 15.18 -10.86
N GLU A 257 18.26 13.98 -10.31
CA GLU A 257 17.47 12.95 -10.95
C GLU A 257 15.97 13.31 -11.00
N LEU A 258 15.40 13.91 -9.96
CA LEU A 258 14.02 14.43 -10.00
C LEU A 258 13.85 15.56 -11.03
N GLU A 259 14.83 16.45 -11.15
CA GLU A 259 14.86 17.46 -12.21
C GLU A 259 14.91 16.81 -13.59
N THR A 260 15.71 15.75 -13.74
CA THR A 260 15.84 15.00 -14.99
C THR A 260 14.51 14.36 -15.40
N ILE A 261 13.72 13.84 -14.44
CA ILE A 261 12.39 13.24 -14.71
C ILE A 261 11.43 14.28 -15.31
N ILE A 262 11.44 15.52 -14.80
CA ILE A 262 10.58 16.59 -15.32
C ILE A 262 11.10 17.12 -16.66
N THR A 263 12.40 17.37 -16.78
CA THR A 263 13.00 18.01 -17.96
C THR A 263 13.13 17.08 -19.18
N THR A 264 13.46 15.80 -18.98
CA THR A 264 13.59 14.82 -20.09
C THR A 264 12.25 14.58 -20.78
N ARG A 265 11.14 14.81 -20.06
CA ARG A 265 9.78 14.54 -20.53
C ARG A 265 9.09 15.71 -21.19
N ASP A 266 9.75 16.87 -21.21
CA ASP A 266 9.30 18.05 -21.95
C ASP A 266 9.36 17.90 -23.48
N THR A 267 9.47 16.66 -23.98
CA THR A 267 9.34 16.29 -25.39
C THR A 267 8.17 16.95 -26.10
N ILE A 268 7.00 17.16 -25.47
CA ILE A 268 5.88 17.87 -26.12
C ILE A 268 6.18 19.37 -26.28
N ALA A 269 6.89 19.98 -25.34
CA ALA A 269 7.35 21.36 -25.45
C ALA A 269 8.52 21.50 -26.45
N GLN A 270 9.35 20.46 -26.58
CA GLN A 270 10.56 20.45 -27.40
C GLN A 270 10.35 19.99 -28.84
N THR A 271 9.39 19.10 -29.12
CA THR A 271 9.14 18.67 -30.50
C THR A 271 8.67 19.81 -31.38
N GLY A 272 8.25 20.93 -30.79
CA GLY A 272 7.96 22.15 -31.53
C GLY A 272 7.04 21.85 -32.71
N GLU A 273 6.14 20.85 -32.56
CA GLU A 273 5.00 20.72 -33.45
C GLU A 273 4.17 21.97 -33.14
N GLU A 274 4.60 23.08 -33.73
CA GLU A 274 3.81 24.28 -33.88
C GLU A 274 2.45 23.76 -34.28
N ILE A 275 1.45 24.08 -33.46
CA ILE A 275 0.06 23.92 -33.85
C ILE A 275 0.01 24.40 -35.29
N PRO A 276 -0.40 23.53 -36.25
CA PRO A 276 -0.33 23.85 -37.67
C PRO A 276 -0.73 25.30 -37.89
N GLY A 277 0.23 26.08 -38.38
CA GLY A 277 0.10 27.52 -38.57
C GLY A 277 -1.20 27.80 -39.31
N ALA A 278 -1.91 28.82 -38.84
CA ALA A 278 -3.24 29.20 -39.28
C ALA A 278 -3.36 29.24 -40.81
N ALA A 279 -4.02 28.24 -41.39
CA ALA A 279 -4.48 28.28 -42.78
C ALA A 279 -5.61 27.31 -43.17
N PRO A 280 -6.35 26.57 -42.30
CA PRO A 280 -7.46 25.75 -42.80
C PRO A 280 -8.50 26.55 -43.60
N LEU A 281 -8.56 27.86 -43.35
CA LEU A 281 -9.53 28.80 -43.92
C LEU A 281 -8.96 29.69 -45.04
N ASP A 282 -7.68 29.57 -45.39
CA ASP A 282 -7.06 30.33 -46.47
C ASP A 282 -7.78 30.19 -47.82
N PRO A 283 -8.37 29.03 -48.18
CA PRO A 283 -9.17 28.90 -49.40
C PRO A 283 -10.43 29.79 -49.42
N LEU A 284 -10.97 30.19 -48.26
CA LEU A 284 -12.06 31.16 -48.11
C LEU A 284 -11.53 32.56 -47.78
N SER A 285 -10.42 32.95 -48.41
CA SER A 285 -9.92 34.32 -48.30
C SER A 285 -11.00 35.33 -48.70
N ASP A 286 -10.92 36.54 -48.13
CA ASP A 286 -11.83 37.63 -48.49
C ASP A 286 -11.79 37.92 -49.99
N ALA A 287 -10.63 37.74 -50.63
CA ALA A 287 -10.47 37.84 -52.08
C ALA A 287 -11.32 36.83 -52.86
N PHE A 288 -11.38 35.56 -52.44
CA PHE A 288 -12.24 34.56 -53.08
C PHE A 288 -13.73 34.92 -52.92
N LEU A 289 -14.11 35.35 -51.72
CA LEU A 289 -15.50 35.74 -51.44
C LEU A 289 -15.91 37.01 -52.18
N ASP A 290 -14.99 37.97 -52.33
CA ASP A 290 -15.23 39.23 -53.02
C ASP A 290 -15.24 39.05 -54.55
N GLU A 291 -14.44 38.12 -55.10
CA GLU A 291 -14.53 37.69 -56.50
C GLU A 291 -15.92 37.09 -56.80
N LYS A 292 -16.44 36.25 -55.90
CA LYS A 292 -17.80 35.70 -56.02
C LYS A 292 -18.89 36.73 -55.74
N ALA A 293 -18.63 37.75 -54.93
CA ALA A 293 -19.54 38.86 -54.71
C ALA A 293 -19.74 39.70 -55.98
N ALA A 294 -18.78 39.76 -56.90
CA ALA A 294 -18.95 40.45 -58.19
C ALA A 294 -20.10 39.89 -59.08
N LEU A 295 -20.68 38.73 -58.71
CA LEU A 295 -21.89 38.15 -59.31
C LEU A 295 -23.21 38.75 -58.75
N ASP A 296 -23.14 39.80 -57.90
CA ASP A 296 -24.15 40.43 -57.02
C ASP A 296 -25.49 40.92 -57.63
N THR A 297 -25.82 40.50 -58.86
CA THR A 297 -27.08 40.91 -59.50
C THR A 297 -28.34 40.32 -58.85
N LEU A 298 -28.21 39.38 -57.90
CA LEU A 298 -29.31 38.72 -57.20
C LEU A 298 -29.23 38.91 -55.68
N PRO A 299 -30.25 39.53 -55.02
CA PRO A 299 -30.25 39.79 -53.58
C PRO A 299 -30.00 38.56 -52.69
N GLN A 300 -30.42 37.38 -53.14
CA GLN A 300 -30.27 36.12 -52.41
C GLN A 300 -28.80 35.65 -52.32
N TRP A 301 -27.99 35.94 -53.34
CA TRP A 301 -26.56 35.59 -53.36
C TRP A 301 -25.78 36.41 -52.33
N GLY A 302 -26.09 37.70 -52.21
CA GLY A 302 -25.53 38.57 -51.18
C GLY A 302 -25.84 38.07 -49.76
N LEU A 303 -27.05 37.56 -49.51
CA LEU A 303 -27.42 36.95 -48.23
C LEU A 303 -26.62 35.67 -47.92
N LEU A 304 -26.42 34.80 -48.92
CA LEU A 304 -25.60 33.60 -48.76
C LEU A 304 -24.14 33.94 -48.44
N LEU A 305 -23.54 34.86 -49.21
CA LEU A 305 -22.16 35.30 -48.98
C LEU A 305 -22.00 35.97 -47.61
N ALA A 306 -22.94 36.81 -47.20
CA ALA A 306 -22.96 37.41 -45.87
C ALA A 306 -23.02 36.33 -44.76
N ARG A 307 -23.82 35.28 -44.97
CA ARG A 307 -23.91 34.15 -44.06
C ARG A 307 -22.60 33.35 -43.98
N VAL A 308 -22.00 33.00 -45.11
CA VAL A 308 -20.71 32.28 -45.15
C VAL A 308 -19.60 33.11 -44.49
N LYS A 309 -19.57 34.43 -44.72
CA LYS A 309 -18.66 35.36 -44.02
C LYS A 309 -18.88 35.33 -42.51
N SER A 310 -20.15 35.37 -42.07
CA SER A 310 -20.50 35.26 -40.66
C SER A 310 -20.04 33.94 -40.03
N ASP A 311 -20.33 32.81 -40.68
CA ASP A 311 -19.96 31.48 -40.17
C ASP A 311 -18.43 31.28 -40.16
N ARG A 312 -17.70 31.78 -41.18
CA ARG A 312 -16.22 31.82 -41.19
C ARG A 312 -15.68 32.59 -39.98
N ASN A 313 -16.21 33.78 -39.71
CA ASN A 313 -15.75 34.60 -38.59
C ASN A 313 -16.00 33.94 -37.23
N GLU A 314 -17.14 33.27 -37.08
CA GLU A 314 -17.45 32.51 -35.87
C GLU A 314 -16.51 31.31 -35.68
N LEU A 315 -16.26 30.54 -36.74
CA LEU A 315 -15.33 29.40 -36.71
C LEU A 315 -13.88 29.84 -36.43
N LEU A 316 -13.46 30.99 -36.96
CA LEU A 316 -12.17 31.63 -36.63
C LEU A 316 -12.09 32.01 -35.17
N GLN A 317 -13.15 32.61 -34.63
CA GLN A 317 -13.22 32.99 -33.23
C GLN A 317 -13.16 31.75 -32.32
N GLN A 318 -13.88 30.68 -32.66
CA GLN A 318 -13.85 29.42 -31.92
C GLN A 318 -12.47 28.75 -31.98
N ARG A 319 -11.83 28.71 -33.16
CA ARG A 319 -10.45 28.22 -33.30
C ARG A 319 -9.49 29.01 -32.41
N LYS A 320 -9.62 30.33 -32.42
CA LYS A 320 -8.79 31.22 -31.60
C LYS A 320 -8.97 30.91 -30.11
N LEU A 321 -10.20 30.74 -29.64
CA LEU A 321 -10.47 30.37 -28.26
C LEU A 321 -9.86 29.01 -27.87
N LEU A 322 -9.87 28.02 -28.78
CA LEU A 322 -9.18 26.74 -28.54
C LEU A 322 -7.66 26.92 -28.49
N ALA A 323 -7.08 27.69 -29.40
CA ALA A 323 -5.64 27.95 -29.42
C ALA A 323 -5.19 28.69 -28.14
N ASP A 324 -5.92 29.74 -27.75
CA ASP A 324 -5.68 30.48 -26.51
C ASP A 324 -5.86 29.57 -25.27
N GLY A 325 -6.85 28.68 -25.31
CA GLY A 325 -7.10 27.68 -24.26
C GLY A 325 -5.98 26.64 -24.13
N TRP A 326 -5.40 26.20 -25.25
CA TRP A 326 -4.24 25.30 -25.26
C TRP A 326 -3.01 25.97 -24.65
N GLU A 327 -2.72 27.23 -25.01
CA GLU A 327 -1.56 27.95 -24.49
C GLU A 327 -1.71 28.20 -22.98
N SER A 328 -2.91 28.58 -22.53
CA SER A 328 -3.22 28.71 -21.11
C SER A 328 -3.07 27.39 -20.34
N LEU A 329 -3.50 26.28 -20.94
CA LEU A 329 -3.32 24.94 -20.36
C LEU A 329 -1.84 24.56 -20.28
N ARG A 330 -1.06 24.86 -21.31
CA ARG A 330 0.39 24.64 -21.36
C ARG A 330 1.11 25.38 -20.24
N GLU A 331 0.86 26.68 -20.09
CA GLU A 331 1.44 27.48 -19.00
C GLU A 331 1.04 26.92 -17.62
N SER A 332 -0.22 26.51 -17.48
CA SER A 332 -0.74 25.91 -16.24
C SER A 332 -0.07 24.57 -15.92
N VAL A 333 0.19 23.73 -16.93
CA VAL A 333 0.90 22.46 -16.80
C VAL A 333 2.34 22.70 -16.35
N GLU A 334 3.06 23.64 -16.96
CA GLU A 334 4.45 23.95 -16.59
C GLU A 334 4.56 24.49 -15.16
N LYS A 335 3.65 25.40 -14.79
CA LYS A 335 3.53 25.87 -13.41
C LYS A 335 3.22 24.72 -12.44
N ARG A 336 2.43 23.73 -12.85
CA ARG A 336 2.10 22.58 -12.01
C ARG A 336 3.27 21.60 -11.90
N LYS A 337 3.97 21.28 -12.98
CA LYS A 337 5.20 20.45 -12.96
C LYS A 337 6.25 21.02 -12.03
N SER A 338 6.55 22.32 -12.14
CA SER A 338 7.48 23.01 -11.24
C SER A 338 7.01 22.98 -9.77
N SER A 339 5.72 23.15 -9.52
CA SER A 339 5.14 23.01 -8.18
C SER A 339 5.31 21.59 -7.62
N LEU A 340 5.05 20.55 -8.43
CA LEU A 340 5.22 19.14 -8.02
C LEU A 340 6.68 18.79 -7.74
N LEU A 341 7.61 19.28 -8.55
CA LEU A 341 9.04 19.11 -8.33
C LEU A 341 9.46 19.77 -7.01
N SER A 342 8.99 20.99 -6.74
CA SER A 342 9.29 21.68 -5.48
C SER A 342 8.74 20.91 -4.27
N LEU A 343 7.53 20.35 -4.40
CA LEU A 343 6.88 19.54 -3.36
C LEU A 343 7.66 18.24 -3.11
N ALA A 344 8.09 17.55 -4.16
CA ALA A 344 8.92 16.34 -4.06
C ALA A 344 10.25 16.62 -3.35
N LYS A 345 10.95 17.70 -3.73
CA LYS A 345 12.20 18.12 -3.11
C LYS A 345 12.04 18.44 -1.63
N ILE A 346 11.03 19.25 -1.27
CA ILE A 346 10.71 19.57 0.13
C ILE A 346 10.43 18.29 0.91
N SER A 347 9.59 17.41 0.38
CA SER A 347 9.21 16.18 1.08
C SER A 347 10.40 15.27 1.35
N ILE A 348 11.27 15.07 0.36
CA ILE A 348 12.49 14.27 0.54
C ILE A 348 13.42 14.93 1.55
N LYS A 349 13.63 16.25 1.46
CA LYS A 349 14.51 16.98 2.38
C LYS A 349 14.02 16.91 3.84
N ASP A 350 12.73 17.13 4.08
CA ASP A 350 12.17 17.16 5.43
C ASP A 350 12.08 15.74 6.04
N THR A 351 11.71 14.76 5.22
CA THR A 351 11.48 13.39 5.70
C THR A 351 12.79 12.66 5.97
N THR A 352 13.81 12.88 5.13
CA THR A 352 15.07 12.13 5.20
C THR A 352 15.82 12.30 6.51
N ILE A 353 15.58 13.37 7.27
CA ILE A 353 16.15 13.57 8.61
C ILE A 353 15.74 12.44 9.57
N SER A 354 14.54 11.88 9.39
CA SER A 354 13.95 10.91 10.32
C SER A 354 14.01 9.45 9.86
N LEU A 355 14.38 9.19 8.61
CA LEU A 355 14.39 7.85 8.01
C LEU A 355 15.80 7.24 8.01
N GLY A 356 15.90 5.91 8.01
CA GLY A 356 17.17 5.21 7.77
C GLY A 356 17.50 5.17 6.28
N PRO A 357 18.74 4.87 5.87
CA PRO A 357 19.15 4.98 4.46
C PRO A 357 18.31 4.12 3.50
N ARG A 358 17.91 2.92 3.93
CA ARG A 358 17.04 2.04 3.13
C ARG A 358 15.65 2.62 2.96
N GLU A 359 15.03 3.11 4.03
CA GLU A 359 13.71 3.76 3.97
C GLU A 359 13.77 5.05 3.16
N ARG A 360 14.87 5.82 3.24
CA ARG A 360 15.08 7.00 2.40
C ARG A 360 15.13 6.64 0.92
N ALA A 361 15.88 5.60 0.55
CA ALA A 361 15.96 5.14 -0.83
C ALA A 361 14.61 4.61 -1.35
N SER A 362 13.89 3.84 -0.53
CA SER A 362 12.54 3.37 -0.87
C SER A 362 11.57 4.55 -1.04
N TYR A 363 11.59 5.50 -0.11
CA TYR A 363 10.73 6.68 -0.18
C TYR A 363 11.06 7.56 -1.38
N TYR A 364 12.35 7.75 -1.67
CA TYR A 364 12.81 8.44 -2.86
C TYR A 364 12.26 7.78 -4.13
N LEU A 365 12.32 6.46 -4.24
CA LEU A 365 11.79 5.71 -5.38
C LEU A 365 10.27 5.88 -5.51
N GLU A 366 9.53 5.85 -4.40
CA GLU A 366 8.08 6.10 -4.41
C GLU A 366 7.75 7.53 -4.86
N VAL A 367 8.48 8.54 -4.35
CA VAL A 367 8.31 9.94 -4.75
C VAL A 367 8.68 10.15 -6.23
N SER A 368 9.73 9.51 -6.72
CA SER A 368 10.15 9.63 -8.12
C SER A 368 9.15 8.98 -9.07
N GLN A 369 8.62 7.80 -8.72
CA GLN A 369 7.53 7.14 -9.46
C GLN A 369 6.26 7.98 -9.47
N TRP A 370 5.87 8.54 -8.31
CA TRP A 370 4.73 9.44 -8.20
C TRP A 370 4.91 10.70 -9.06
N LEU A 371 6.09 11.33 -9.03
CA LEU A 371 6.39 12.53 -9.82
C LEU A 371 6.34 12.22 -11.32
N SER A 372 6.92 11.09 -11.72
CA SER A 372 6.93 10.58 -13.08
C SER A 372 5.51 10.35 -13.61
N ALA A 373 4.67 9.64 -12.86
CA ALA A 373 3.27 9.39 -13.21
C ALA A 373 2.44 10.69 -13.25
N SER A 374 2.67 11.60 -12.31
CA SER A 374 1.99 12.90 -12.27
C SER A 374 2.35 13.76 -13.48
N ALA A 375 3.63 13.78 -13.89
CA ALA A 375 4.07 14.48 -15.09
C ALA A 375 3.47 13.86 -16.36
N GLU A 376 3.48 12.52 -16.47
CA GLU A 376 2.83 11.78 -17.57
C GLU A 376 1.35 12.14 -17.73
N ASN A 377 0.61 12.24 -16.62
CA ASN A 377 -0.81 12.58 -16.64
C ASN A 377 -1.05 14.02 -17.14
N LEU A 378 -0.16 14.96 -16.79
CA LEU A 378 -0.20 16.34 -17.27
C LEU A 378 0.14 16.43 -18.76
N ASP A 379 1.17 15.72 -19.21
CA ASP A 379 1.57 15.66 -20.63
C ASP A 379 0.47 15.00 -21.49
N ALA A 380 -0.16 13.95 -20.98
CA ALA A 380 -1.32 13.34 -21.61
C ALA A 380 -2.48 14.33 -21.75
N ALA A 381 -2.70 15.23 -20.78
CA ALA A 381 -3.76 16.23 -20.87
C ALA A 381 -3.46 17.27 -21.98
N LEU A 382 -2.19 17.68 -22.13
CA LEU A 382 -1.78 18.54 -23.25
C LEU A 382 -1.98 17.85 -24.60
N LYS A 383 -1.59 16.57 -24.69
CA LYS A 383 -1.75 15.78 -25.90
C LYS A 383 -3.22 15.59 -26.28
N ASP A 384 -4.08 15.33 -25.31
CA ASP A 384 -5.53 15.20 -25.53
C ASP A 384 -6.10 16.52 -26.07
N TYR A 385 -5.71 17.67 -25.50
CA TYR A 385 -6.12 18.98 -25.98
C TYR A 385 -5.57 19.29 -27.39
N GLN A 386 -4.31 18.94 -27.66
CA GLN A 386 -3.70 19.09 -28.99
C GLN A 386 -4.44 18.25 -30.04
N ASN A 387 -4.83 17.02 -29.69
CA ASN A 387 -5.62 16.16 -30.56
C ASN A 387 -7.02 16.74 -30.83
N LEU A 388 -7.65 17.35 -29.83
CA LEU A 388 -8.92 18.07 -30.00
C LEU A 388 -8.78 19.21 -31.02
N LEU A 389 -7.71 20.01 -30.91
CA LEU A 389 -7.43 21.09 -31.85
C LEU A 389 -7.17 20.57 -33.27
N LYS A 390 -6.39 19.49 -33.43
CA LYS A 390 -6.16 18.83 -34.73
C LYS A 390 -7.47 18.31 -35.34
N GLN A 391 -8.35 17.72 -34.54
CA GLN A 391 -9.67 17.26 -35.00
C GLN A 391 -10.57 18.42 -35.44
N TYR A 392 -10.52 19.54 -34.71
CA TYR A 392 -11.26 20.74 -35.08
C TYR A 392 -10.74 21.34 -36.39
N ASP A 393 -9.43 21.46 -36.56
CA ASP A 393 -8.80 21.94 -37.80
C ASP A 393 -9.18 21.05 -39.00
N TYR A 394 -9.20 19.73 -38.82
CA TYR A 394 -9.66 18.80 -39.86
C TYR A 394 -11.14 18.99 -40.25
N LYS A 395 -12.03 19.17 -39.25
CA LYS A 395 -13.45 19.46 -39.49
C LYS A 395 -13.62 20.80 -40.22
N LEU A 396 -12.82 21.79 -39.86
CA LEU A 396 -12.81 23.11 -40.47
C LEU A 396 -12.37 23.04 -41.94
N GLU A 397 -11.30 22.30 -42.24
CA GLU A 397 -10.82 22.09 -43.62
C GLU A 397 -11.87 21.41 -44.50
N ASN A 398 -12.54 20.37 -43.99
CA ASN A 398 -13.63 19.71 -44.72
C ASN A 398 -14.81 20.65 -44.97
N TRP A 399 -15.22 21.44 -43.96
CA TRP A 399 -16.27 22.43 -44.13
C TRP A 399 -15.92 23.48 -45.19
N VAL A 400 -14.67 23.96 -45.18
CA VAL A 400 -14.13 24.89 -46.19
C VAL A 400 -14.20 24.30 -47.58
N LYS A 401 -13.77 23.05 -47.74
CA LYS A 401 -13.81 22.34 -49.02
C LYS A 401 -15.25 22.17 -49.53
N ASP A 402 -16.15 21.76 -48.64
CA ASP A 402 -17.56 21.51 -48.97
C ASP A 402 -18.28 22.80 -49.35
N ILE A 403 -18.09 23.89 -48.59
CA ILE A 403 -18.72 25.18 -48.88
C ILE A 403 -18.14 25.81 -50.15
N THR A 404 -16.83 25.67 -50.40
CA THR A 404 -16.19 26.16 -51.64
C THR A 404 -16.73 25.43 -52.86
N ALA A 405 -16.89 24.10 -52.78
CA ALA A 405 -17.48 23.29 -53.85
C ALA A 405 -18.97 23.64 -54.08
N ALA A 406 -19.73 23.85 -53.02
CA ALA A 406 -21.13 24.28 -53.09
C ALA A 406 -21.27 25.66 -53.76
N LEU A 407 -20.49 26.66 -53.30
CA LEU A 407 -20.47 28.01 -53.88
C LEU A 407 -20.07 28.00 -55.35
N ALA A 408 -19.10 27.17 -55.75
CA ALA A 408 -18.70 27.03 -57.15
C ALA A 408 -19.82 26.42 -58.01
N SER A 409 -20.46 25.35 -57.53
CA SER A 409 -21.57 24.69 -58.22
C SER A 409 -22.77 25.61 -58.38
N ASP A 410 -23.11 26.37 -57.34
CA ASP A 410 -24.26 27.27 -57.38
C ASP A 410 -23.99 28.51 -58.23
N ALA A 411 -22.76 29.05 -58.22
CA ALA A 411 -22.36 30.11 -59.14
C ALA A 411 -22.48 29.67 -60.62
N GLU A 412 -22.07 28.44 -60.94
CA GLU A 412 -22.21 27.87 -62.29
C GLU A 412 -23.69 27.76 -62.70
N LYS A 413 -24.54 27.17 -61.83
CA LYS A 413 -25.99 27.06 -62.07
C LYS A 413 -26.66 28.42 -62.26
N LEU A 414 -26.29 29.42 -61.44
CA LEU A 414 -26.80 30.78 -61.55
C LEU A 414 -26.38 31.42 -62.87
N SER A 415 -25.13 31.25 -63.29
CA SER A 415 -24.64 31.75 -64.58
C SER A 415 -25.38 31.12 -65.77
N ALA A 416 -25.66 29.81 -65.71
CA ALA A 416 -26.43 29.10 -66.73
C ALA A 416 -27.90 29.55 -66.77
N ARG A 417 -28.53 29.76 -65.60
CA ARG A 417 -29.93 30.21 -65.48
C ARG A 417 -30.13 31.67 -65.83
N ARG A 418 -29.14 32.54 -65.60
CA ARG A 418 -29.16 33.95 -66.05
C ARG A 418 -29.39 34.07 -67.55
N ASN A 419 -28.96 33.07 -68.32
CA ASN A 419 -29.17 33.00 -69.77
C ASN A 419 -30.53 32.38 -70.16
N SER A 420 -31.33 31.91 -69.20
CA SER A 420 -32.68 31.35 -69.41
C SER A 420 -33.77 32.37 -69.04
N ALA A 421 -34.81 32.50 -69.86
CA ALA A 421 -35.75 33.63 -69.79
C ALA A 421 -36.82 33.55 -68.66
N ASN A 422 -36.71 32.65 -67.67
CA ASN A 422 -37.78 32.42 -66.69
C ASN A 422 -37.39 32.81 -65.24
N PRO A 423 -37.70 34.06 -64.80
CA PRO A 423 -37.27 34.59 -63.50
C PRO A 423 -37.91 33.91 -62.28
N ASP A 424 -39.07 33.27 -62.43
CA ASP A 424 -39.82 32.68 -61.30
C ASP A 424 -39.23 31.36 -60.77
N SER A 425 -38.24 30.79 -61.45
CA SER A 425 -37.62 29.51 -61.06
C SER A 425 -36.46 29.61 -60.06
N LEU A 426 -36.12 30.83 -59.61
CA LEU A 426 -34.93 31.13 -58.82
C LEU A 426 -35.07 30.87 -57.31
N GLU A 427 -36.30 30.74 -56.79
CA GLU A 427 -36.57 30.78 -55.34
C GLU A 427 -36.26 29.46 -54.59
N MET A 428 -35.97 28.35 -55.28
CA MET A 428 -35.86 27.00 -54.66
C MET A 428 -34.44 26.43 -54.52
N VAL A 429 -33.37 27.14 -54.88
CA VAL A 429 -32.04 26.49 -55.06
C VAL A 429 -31.17 26.48 -53.79
N PHE A 430 -31.44 27.30 -52.77
CA PHE A 430 -30.52 27.46 -51.63
C PHE A 430 -30.72 26.51 -50.44
N GLU A 431 -31.83 25.76 -50.38
CA GLU A 431 -32.10 24.88 -49.23
C GLU A 431 -31.18 23.63 -49.17
N SER A 432 -30.64 23.18 -50.30
CA SER A 432 -29.85 21.94 -50.35
C SER A 432 -28.36 22.12 -50.02
N ALA A 433 -27.86 23.37 -49.93
CA ALA A 433 -26.48 23.69 -49.61
C ALA A 433 -26.25 23.97 -48.12
N TYR A 434 -27.11 23.45 -47.23
CA TYR A 434 -26.84 23.44 -45.79
C TYR A 434 -25.71 22.44 -45.50
N VAL A 435 -24.47 22.87 -45.78
CA VAL A 435 -23.26 22.19 -45.33
C VAL A 435 -23.28 22.23 -43.79
N TYR A 436 -23.21 21.05 -43.17
CA TYR A 436 -23.20 20.92 -41.73
C TYR A 436 -22.08 21.78 -41.13
N LYS A 437 -22.45 22.89 -40.48
CA LYS A 437 -21.52 23.75 -39.77
C LYS A 437 -20.85 22.91 -38.67
N PRO A 438 -19.52 22.85 -38.59
CA PRO A 438 -18.84 22.25 -37.45
C PRO A 438 -19.29 23.01 -36.20
N SER A 439 -20.20 22.43 -35.43
CA SER A 439 -20.47 22.92 -34.09
C SER A 439 -19.42 22.27 -33.19
N LEU A 440 -18.57 23.09 -32.59
CA LEU A 440 -17.94 22.68 -31.35
C LEU A 440 -19.05 22.63 -30.32
N TYR A 441 -19.30 21.44 -29.78
CA TYR A 441 -20.01 21.38 -28.52
C TYR A 441 -19.16 22.16 -27.53
N THR A 442 -19.70 23.21 -26.92
CA THR A 442 -19.05 23.93 -25.82
C THR A 442 -18.61 22.95 -24.72
N GLU A 443 -19.32 21.82 -24.60
CA GLU A 443 -18.93 20.68 -23.79
C GLU A 443 -17.52 20.14 -24.11
N ASP A 444 -17.06 20.10 -25.35
CA ASP A 444 -15.71 19.59 -25.69
C ASP A 444 -14.60 20.52 -25.15
N LEU A 445 -14.84 21.84 -25.16
CA LEU A 445 -13.98 22.83 -24.51
C LEU A 445 -13.96 22.65 -22.99
N PHE A 446 -15.12 22.39 -22.38
CA PHE A 446 -15.24 22.15 -20.94
C PHE A 446 -14.69 20.78 -20.52
N THR A 447 -14.78 19.74 -21.34
CA THR A 447 -14.24 18.40 -21.05
C THR A 447 -12.71 18.39 -21.10
N GLY A 448 -12.10 19.14 -22.02
CA GLY A 448 -10.65 19.35 -22.05
C GLY A 448 -10.12 20.01 -20.75
N GLN A 449 -10.79 21.05 -20.25
CA GLN A 449 -10.39 21.71 -19.00
C GLN A 449 -10.74 20.91 -17.73
N SER A 450 -11.90 20.23 -17.72
CA SER A 450 -12.32 19.44 -16.56
C SER A 450 -11.53 18.15 -16.42
N SER A 451 -11.09 17.53 -17.52
CA SER A 451 -10.16 16.39 -17.48
C SER A 451 -8.81 16.78 -16.88
N PHE A 452 -8.28 17.98 -17.18
CA PHE A 452 -7.12 18.52 -16.49
C PHE A 452 -7.35 18.71 -14.98
N ARG A 453 -8.52 19.25 -14.59
CA ARG A 453 -8.85 19.47 -13.17
C ARG A 453 -9.08 18.17 -12.40
N ASN A 454 -9.65 17.15 -13.05
CA ASN A 454 -9.98 15.86 -12.45
C ASN A 454 -8.83 14.85 -12.49
N ARG A 455 -7.83 15.04 -13.36
CA ARG A 455 -6.50 14.38 -13.23
C ARG A 455 -5.67 15.01 -12.09
N ALA A 456 -6.36 15.51 -11.07
CA ALA A 456 -5.76 16.01 -9.84
C ALA A 456 -4.76 14.98 -9.37
N THR A 457 -3.49 15.39 -9.42
CA THR A 457 -2.32 14.59 -9.09
C THR A 457 -2.58 13.78 -7.84
N ASP A 458 -2.34 12.47 -7.91
CA ASP A 458 -2.40 11.59 -6.76
C ASP A 458 -1.75 12.27 -5.55
N PRO A 459 -2.29 12.08 -4.34
CA PRO A 459 -1.66 12.67 -3.16
C PRO A 459 -0.20 12.22 -3.10
N LEU A 460 0.70 13.15 -2.78
CA LEU A 460 2.11 12.86 -2.56
C LEU A 460 2.22 11.63 -1.63
N PRO A 461 3.02 10.60 -1.98
CA PRO A 461 3.21 9.45 -1.13
C PRO A 461 3.65 9.88 0.27
N ALA A 462 2.93 9.37 1.27
CA ALA A 462 3.29 9.58 2.66
C ALA A 462 4.60 8.84 2.95
N PRO A 463 5.47 9.40 3.77
CA PRO A 463 6.73 8.75 4.09
C PRO A 463 6.49 7.40 4.76
N PRO A 464 7.26 6.36 4.39
CA PRO A 464 7.08 5.04 4.98
C PRO A 464 7.37 5.13 6.48
N LEU A 465 6.48 4.54 7.27
CA LEU A 465 6.70 4.44 8.72
C LEU A 465 7.97 3.61 8.97
N PRO A 466 8.95 4.09 9.76
CA PRO A 466 10.14 3.31 10.08
C PRO A 466 9.80 1.91 10.59
N GLY A 467 10.45 0.89 10.04
CA GLY A 467 10.21 -0.51 10.39
C GLY A 467 8.90 -1.11 9.89
N SER A 468 8.13 -0.43 9.02
CA SER A 468 6.90 -0.99 8.40
C SER A 468 7.17 -2.28 7.62
N GLN A 469 8.33 -2.37 6.99
CA GLN A 469 8.78 -3.52 6.22
C GLN A 469 9.19 -4.75 7.06
N TRP A 470 9.32 -4.63 8.39
CA TRP A 470 9.83 -5.73 9.24
C TRP A 470 8.74 -6.67 9.77
N GLY A 471 7.50 -6.53 9.28
CA GLY A 471 6.37 -7.40 9.66
C GLY A 471 6.12 -7.39 11.16
N ILE A 472 6.07 -8.58 11.79
CA ILE A 472 5.80 -8.71 13.23
C ILE A 472 6.88 -8.09 14.12
N PHE A 473 8.13 -8.06 13.67
CA PHE A 473 9.22 -7.36 14.37
C PHE A 473 9.06 -5.84 14.26
N GLY A 474 8.32 -5.38 13.24
CA GLY A 474 7.97 -3.99 12.97
C GLY A 474 7.28 -3.26 14.12
N LEU A 475 6.57 -3.96 15.01
CA LEU A 475 5.76 -3.30 16.05
C LEU A 475 6.63 -2.65 17.13
N ILE A 476 7.49 -3.43 17.79
CA ILE A 476 8.40 -2.89 18.81
C ILE A 476 9.51 -2.10 18.14
N SER A 477 10.04 -2.56 17.01
CA SER A 477 11.06 -1.80 16.30
C SER A 477 10.57 -0.43 15.87
N ARG A 478 9.36 -0.28 15.32
CA ARG A 478 8.80 1.05 14.98
C ARG A 478 8.73 1.94 16.20
N TRP A 479 8.34 1.40 17.36
CA TRP A 479 8.36 2.17 18.61
C TRP A 479 9.79 2.60 18.98
N LEU A 480 10.77 1.70 18.89
CA LEU A 480 12.18 1.99 19.15
C LEU A 480 12.76 3.03 18.18
N LEU A 481 12.48 2.88 16.88
CA LEU A 481 12.93 3.79 15.83
C LEU A 481 12.27 5.16 15.97
N ARG A 482 10.96 5.21 16.27
CA ARG A 482 10.22 6.47 16.45
C ARG A 482 10.70 7.26 17.67
N ALA A 483 11.18 6.58 18.71
CA ALA A 483 11.80 7.24 19.86
C ALA A 483 13.13 7.92 19.52
N ASN A 484 13.71 7.60 18.35
CA ASN A 484 15.00 8.10 17.87
C ASN A 484 16.12 8.02 18.92
N SER A 485 16.12 6.96 19.73
CA SER A 485 17.01 6.82 20.88
C SER A 485 17.83 5.54 20.79
N TYR A 486 19.10 5.68 20.44
CA TYR A 486 20.03 4.56 20.37
C TYR A 486 20.20 3.87 21.74
N ALA A 487 20.15 4.63 22.84
CA ALA A 487 20.19 4.07 24.19
C ALA A 487 19.01 3.14 24.47
N LEU A 488 17.80 3.50 24.00
CA LEU A 488 16.61 2.65 24.16
C LEU A 488 16.75 1.32 23.40
N ILE A 489 17.32 1.36 22.19
CA ILE A 489 17.61 0.15 21.39
C ILE A 489 18.62 -0.74 22.10
N LEU A 490 19.68 -0.15 22.63
CA LEU A 490 20.68 -0.88 23.41
C LEU A 490 20.04 -1.55 24.62
N ILE A 491 19.31 -0.80 25.47
CA ILE A 491 18.63 -1.36 26.65
C ILE A 491 17.70 -2.51 26.24
N THR A 492 16.90 -2.32 25.19
CA THR A 492 15.96 -3.35 24.72
C THR A 492 16.69 -4.62 24.27
N GLY A 493 17.81 -4.47 23.56
CA GLY A 493 18.66 -5.59 23.19
C GLY A 493 19.32 -6.27 24.39
N MET A 494 19.88 -5.50 25.34
CA MET A 494 20.45 -6.06 26.57
C MET A 494 19.42 -6.78 27.43
N LEU A 495 18.19 -6.27 27.53
CA LEU A 495 17.10 -6.98 28.20
C LEU A 495 16.80 -8.32 27.52
N GLY A 496 16.79 -8.35 26.19
CA GLY A 496 16.65 -9.58 25.41
C GLY A 496 17.78 -10.58 25.66
N PHE A 497 19.04 -10.16 25.45
CA PHE A 497 20.23 -11.01 25.64
C PHE A 497 20.43 -11.43 27.11
N GLY A 498 20.14 -10.54 28.05
CA GLY A 498 20.22 -10.81 29.48
C GLY A 498 19.20 -11.85 29.93
N LEU A 499 17.94 -11.71 29.51
CA LEU A 499 16.89 -12.69 29.78
C LEU A 499 17.20 -14.03 29.09
N PHE A 500 17.61 -14.02 27.83
CA PHE A 500 17.94 -15.24 27.09
C PHE A 500 19.11 -16.00 27.73
N GLY A 501 20.18 -15.29 28.09
CA GLY A 501 21.35 -15.87 28.73
C GLY A 501 21.06 -16.49 30.09
N SER A 502 20.27 -15.82 30.93
CA SER A 502 19.91 -16.35 32.25
C SER A 502 19.01 -17.59 32.15
N LEU A 503 18.05 -17.60 31.21
CA LEU A 503 17.19 -18.75 30.97
C LEU A 503 17.99 -19.97 30.47
N ILE A 504 18.91 -19.79 29.52
CA ILE A 504 19.77 -20.89 29.04
C ILE A 504 20.62 -21.45 30.19
N SER A 505 21.24 -20.57 30.98
CA SER A 505 22.06 -20.99 32.12
C SER A 505 21.26 -21.83 33.11
N SER A 506 20.03 -21.41 33.44
CA SER A 506 19.15 -22.17 34.32
C SER A 506 18.74 -23.52 33.72
N ILE A 507 18.37 -23.58 32.43
CA ILE A 507 18.01 -24.83 31.76
C ILE A 507 19.17 -25.82 31.76
N VAL A 508 20.37 -25.38 31.34
CA VAL A 508 21.55 -26.27 31.22
C VAL A 508 21.92 -26.86 32.58
N ARG A 509 21.90 -26.03 33.64
CA ARG A 509 22.24 -26.49 34.99
C ARG A 509 21.23 -27.49 35.53
N GLU A 510 19.95 -27.15 35.44
CA GLU A 510 18.88 -28.00 35.97
C GLU A 510 18.67 -29.28 35.16
N HIS A 511 19.02 -29.29 33.86
CA HIS A 511 18.89 -30.47 33.01
C HIS A 511 19.59 -31.71 33.59
N SER A 512 20.76 -31.54 34.22
CA SER A 512 21.53 -32.62 34.85
C SER A 512 20.91 -33.18 36.13
N GLN A 513 20.03 -32.44 36.79
CA GLN A 513 19.46 -32.79 38.10
C GLN A 513 17.95 -33.08 38.02
N ARG A 514 17.37 -33.05 36.82
CA ARG A 514 15.92 -33.02 36.62
C ARG A 514 15.28 -34.40 36.67
N ARG A 515 14.18 -34.51 37.43
CA ARG A 515 13.22 -35.63 37.33
C ARG A 515 12.16 -35.33 36.26
N PRO A 516 11.58 -36.34 35.58
CA PRO A 516 10.64 -36.14 34.47
C PRO A 516 9.41 -35.27 34.81
N GLU A 517 8.95 -35.35 36.05
CA GLU A 517 7.76 -34.65 36.54
C GLU A 517 8.03 -33.21 37.01
N GLU A 518 9.30 -32.82 37.12
CA GLU A 518 9.70 -31.49 37.57
C GLU A 518 9.70 -30.48 36.41
N PRO A 519 9.44 -29.18 36.67
CA PRO A 519 9.60 -28.12 35.67
C PRO A 519 11.01 -28.12 35.07
N LEU A 520 11.16 -27.57 33.86
CA LEU A 520 12.48 -27.39 33.23
C LEU A 520 13.38 -26.44 34.04
N VAL A 521 12.76 -25.44 34.70
CA VAL A 521 13.43 -24.47 35.56
C VAL A 521 12.61 -24.33 36.84
N LYS A 522 13.19 -24.68 37.99
CA LYS A 522 12.57 -24.61 39.32
C LYS A 522 12.37 -23.16 39.73
N ASP A 523 13.38 -22.30 39.53
CA ASP A 523 13.40 -20.92 39.97
C ASP A 523 13.36 -19.92 38.80
N LEU A 524 12.28 -19.98 38.01
CA LEU A 524 12.09 -19.10 36.85
C LEU A 524 12.17 -17.62 37.23
N ASP A 525 11.60 -17.23 38.37
CA ASP A 525 11.60 -15.84 38.84
C ASP A 525 13.03 -15.34 39.10
N ALA A 526 13.88 -16.19 39.68
CA ALA A 526 15.29 -15.87 39.91
C ALA A 526 16.04 -15.72 38.58
N ALA A 527 15.77 -16.58 37.59
CA ALA A 527 16.36 -16.48 36.26
C ALA A 527 15.99 -15.15 35.58
N VAL A 528 14.72 -14.74 35.64
CA VAL A 528 14.24 -13.47 35.09
C VAL A 528 14.92 -12.27 35.78
N VAL A 529 14.91 -12.24 37.12
CA VAL A 529 15.53 -11.14 37.90
C VAL A 529 17.03 -11.03 37.62
N ARG A 530 17.75 -12.16 37.52
CA ARG A 530 19.18 -12.18 37.19
C ARG A 530 19.45 -11.64 35.79
N GLY A 531 18.66 -12.05 34.79
CA GLY A 531 18.81 -11.57 33.42
C GLY A 531 18.56 -10.07 33.29
N LEU A 532 17.50 -9.57 33.93
CA LEU A 532 17.20 -8.13 33.98
C LEU A 532 18.29 -7.34 34.72
N SER A 533 18.77 -7.86 35.85
CA SER A 533 19.83 -7.21 36.64
C SER A 533 21.14 -7.12 35.86
N ALA A 534 21.52 -8.20 35.17
CA ALA A 534 22.70 -8.21 34.31
C ALA A 534 22.60 -7.15 33.20
N ALA A 535 21.44 -7.03 32.55
CA ALA A 535 21.20 -6.02 31.52
C ALA A 535 21.36 -4.58 32.06
N VAL A 536 20.78 -4.29 33.23
CA VAL A 536 20.88 -2.96 33.87
C VAL A 536 22.32 -2.64 34.28
N VAL A 537 23.01 -3.58 34.92
CA VAL A 537 24.40 -3.38 35.38
C VAL A 537 25.33 -3.15 34.20
N VAL A 538 25.21 -3.95 33.13
CA VAL A 538 26.03 -3.79 31.93
C VAL A 538 25.71 -2.46 31.23
N PHE A 539 24.43 -2.07 31.12
CA PHE A 539 24.06 -0.77 30.55
C PHE A 539 24.68 0.40 31.30
N LEU A 540 24.54 0.42 32.63
CA LEU A 540 25.09 1.46 33.48
C LEU A 540 26.62 1.47 33.44
N SER A 541 27.25 0.30 33.37
CA SER A 541 28.71 0.18 33.25
C SER A 541 29.22 0.73 31.92
N VAL A 542 28.51 0.47 30.81
CA VAL A 542 28.89 0.97 29.48
C VAL A 542 28.65 2.48 29.40
N LYS A 543 27.47 2.98 29.79
CA LYS A 543 27.16 4.41 29.71
C LYS A 543 27.93 5.25 30.73
N GLY A 544 28.02 4.80 31.98
CA GLY A 544 28.74 5.49 33.05
C GLY A 544 30.26 5.34 32.92
N GLY A 545 30.74 4.15 32.52
CA GLY A 545 32.17 3.91 32.32
C GLY A 545 32.73 4.71 31.16
N LEU A 546 32.07 4.73 30.00
CA LEU A 546 32.51 5.54 28.85
C LEU A 546 32.50 7.04 29.17
N ALA A 547 31.52 7.52 29.94
CA ALA A 547 31.46 8.93 30.33
C ALA A 547 32.70 9.39 31.13
N VAL A 548 33.39 8.49 31.84
CA VAL A 548 34.61 8.81 32.59
C VAL A 548 35.84 8.86 31.69
N PHE A 549 35.90 8.04 30.65
CA PHE A 549 37.09 7.89 29.79
C PHE A 549 37.05 8.75 28.53
N THR A 550 35.87 9.15 28.06
CA THR A 550 35.73 9.88 26.79
C THR A 550 34.90 11.15 27.00
N ASN A 551 35.51 12.32 26.79
CA ASN A 551 34.80 13.62 26.72
C ASN A 551 33.95 13.77 25.45
N GLN A 552 34.04 12.82 24.51
CA GLN A 552 33.20 12.74 23.32
C GLN A 552 32.19 11.61 23.51
N GLU A 553 30.95 11.80 23.06
CA GLU A 553 29.93 10.75 23.03
C GLU A 553 30.34 9.66 22.02
N VAL A 554 31.23 8.75 22.44
CA VAL A 554 31.60 7.58 21.64
C VAL A 554 30.48 6.56 21.78
N GLU A 555 29.79 6.27 20.69
CA GLU A 555 28.78 5.22 20.66
C GLU A 555 29.47 3.84 20.78
N PRO A 556 29.15 3.03 21.81
CA PRO A 556 29.73 1.71 21.95
C PRO A 556 29.29 0.80 20.81
N ASN A 557 30.14 -0.15 20.41
CA ASN A 557 29.72 -1.18 19.47
C ASN A 557 28.61 -2.04 20.10
N SER A 558 27.36 -1.91 19.61
CA SER A 558 26.19 -2.61 20.15
C SER A 558 26.40 -4.11 20.30
N TYR A 559 27.06 -4.74 19.32
CA TYR A 559 27.22 -6.19 19.30
C TYR A 559 28.14 -6.67 20.41
N VAL A 560 29.17 -5.89 20.74
CA VAL A 560 30.04 -6.16 21.88
C VAL A 560 29.24 -6.03 23.18
N VAL A 561 28.45 -4.96 23.32
CA VAL A 561 27.60 -4.75 24.51
C VAL A 561 26.59 -5.88 24.70
N PHE A 562 25.92 -6.30 23.62
CA PHE A 562 24.99 -7.43 23.63
C PHE A 562 25.66 -8.75 24.01
N PHE A 563 26.83 -9.02 23.46
CA PHE A 563 27.61 -10.20 23.79
C PHE A 563 28.08 -10.20 25.26
N THR A 564 28.61 -9.07 25.75
CA THR A 564 28.99 -8.92 27.15
C THR A 564 27.80 -9.10 28.08
N CYS A 565 26.63 -8.57 27.72
CA CYS A 565 25.39 -8.78 28.48
C CYS A 565 24.97 -10.25 28.51
N LEU A 566 25.07 -10.96 27.38
CA LEU A 566 24.76 -12.39 27.31
C LEU A 566 25.70 -13.20 28.21
N VAL A 567 27.01 -12.98 28.11
CA VAL A 567 28.03 -13.63 28.95
C VAL A 567 27.78 -13.32 30.43
N GLY A 568 27.58 -12.05 30.77
CA GLY A 568 27.28 -11.61 32.12
C GLY A 568 26.04 -12.29 32.69
N ALA A 569 24.98 -12.43 31.90
CA ALA A 569 23.76 -13.11 32.33
C ALA A 569 23.94 -14.62 32.50
N VAL A 570 24.67 -15.29 31.60
CA VAL A 570 24.95 -16.73 31.68
C VAL A 570 25.73 -17.07 32.96
N PHE A 571 26.73 -16.25 33.32
CA PHE A 571 27.55 -16.47 34.52
C PHE A 571 27.06 -15.74 35.79
N SER A 572 25.97 -14.97 35.69
CA SER A 572 25.46 -14.11 36.78
C SER A 572 25.19 -14.88 38.07
N GLU A 573 24.79 -16.14 37.98
CA GLU A 573 24.41 -16.93 39.14
C GLU A 573 25.56 -17.17 40.11
N ARG A 574 26.77 -17.51 39.62
CA ARG A 574 27.95 -17.68 40.48
C ARG A 574 28.33 -16.39 41.19
N ILE A 575 28.18 -15.26 40.50
CA ILE A 575 28.44 -13.94 41.07
C ILE A 575 27.42 -13.64 42.18
N TRP A 576 26.15 -13.99 41.98
CA TRP A 576 25.11 -13.82 42.99
C TRP A 576 25.29 -14.73 44.21
N GLU A 577 25.73 -15.98 44.00
CA GLU A 577 26.07 -16.92 45.08
C GLU A 577 27.24 -16.37 45.90
N TRP A 578 28.33 -15.98 45.24
CA TRP A 578 29.48 -15.34 45.87
C TRP A 578 29.11 -14.06 46.63
N ALA A 579 28.34 -13.16 46.02
CA ALA A 579 27.91 -11.91 46.65
C ALA A 579 27.03 -12.18 47.88
N ARG A 580 26.16 -13.19 47.83
CA ARG A 580 25.32 -13.60 48.95
C ARG A 580 26.15 -14.18 50.09
N GLU A 581 27.13 -15.04 49.80
CA GLU A 581 28.06 -15.57 50.79
C GLU A 581 28.89 -14.45 51.43
N TRP A 582 29.39 -13.52 50.62
CA TRP A 582 30.15 -12.36 51.10
C TRP A 582 29.31 -11.44 52.01
N LEU A 583 28.06 -11.14 51.62
CA LEU A 583 27.11 -10.36 52.44
C LEU A 583 26.78 -11.08 53.75
N LYS A 584 26.54 -12.39 53.71
CA LYS A 584 26.34 -13.21 54.92
C LYS A 584 27.57 -13.23 55.80
N GLY A 585 28.77 -13.30 55.23
CA GLY A 585 30.02 -13.22 56.00
C GLY A 585 30.18 -11.87 56.68
N LYS A 586 29.88 -10.76 55.99
CA LYS A 586 30.01 -9.41 56.55
C LYS A 586 28.94 -9.02 57.56
N TYR A 587 27.69 -9.42 57.35
CA TYR A 587 26.56 -8.96 58.17
C TYR A 587 25.91 -10.07 59.01
N GLY A 588 26.21 -11.34 58.74
CA GLY A 588 25.67 -12.49 59.47
C GLY A 588 26.50 -12.90 60.68
N ALA A 589 27.75 -12.44 60.81
CA ALA A 589 28.62 -12.76 61.94
C ALA A 589 28.26 -11.96 63.22
N ASP A 590 27.78 -10.72 63.09
CA ASP A 590 27.51 -9.84 64.23
C ASP A 590 26.14 -10.10 64.90
N GLY A 591 25.31 -10.98 64.33
CA GLY A 591 23.95 -11.27 64.84
C GLY A 591 23.85 -12.41 65.86
N LYS A 592 24.96 -13.09 66.18
CA LYS A 592 24.96 -14.26 67.09
C LYS A 592 25.73 -14.06 68.41
N ALA A 593 26.13 -12.83 68.74
CA ALA A 593 26.88 -12.53 69.97
C ALA A 593 26.01 -12.00 71.13
N GLY A 594 24.68 -12.18 71.11
CA GLY A 594 23.77 -11.54 72.08
C GLY A 594 22.84 -12.45 72.88
N GLY A 595 22.95 -13.78 72.79
CA GLY A 595 21.94 -14.67 73.38
C GLY A 595 22.44 -16.02 73.83
N GLU A 596 23.42 -16.06 74.73
CA GLU A 596 23.71 -17.23 75.57
C GLU A 596 24.39 -16.77 76.87
N ALA A 597 23.57 -16.30 77.81
CA ALA A 597 23.93 -16.15 79.20
C ALA A 597 22.75 -16.67 80.04
N GLY A 598 22.92 -17.89 80.58
CA GLY A 598 22.03 -18.47 81.58
C GLY A 598 21.54 -19.87 81.23
N ASP A 599 22.38 -20.89 81.44
CA ASP A 599 22.07 -21.93 82.42
C ASP A 599 23.26 -22.86 82.61
N ALA A 600 23.79 -22.85 83.83
CA ALA A 600 24.86 -23.71 84.33
C ALA A 600 24.32 -24.46 85.56
N ALA A 601 24.31 -25.78 85.49
CA ALA A 601 24.26 -26.82 86.54
C ALA A 601 23.63 -28.06 85.88
N GLU A 602 24.15 -29.30 85.85
CA GLU A 602 25.00 -30.12 86.70
C GLU A 602 25.79 -31.08 85.76
N ALA A 603 27.10 -31.29 85.87
CA ALA A 603 27.84 -32.14 86.82
C ALA A 603 27.63 -33.67 86.65
N GLY A 604 28.77 -34.37 86.41
CA GLY A 604 28.96 -35.83 86.53
C GLY A 604 28.96 -36.58 85.19
N GLU A 605 29.88 -37.48 84.84
CA GLU A 605 31.13 -37.98 85.43
C GLU A 605 31.84 -38.78 84.31
N SER A 606 33.14 -39.00 84.47
CA SER A 606 34.14 -39.54 83.51
C SER A 606 34.07 -41.08 83.40
N PRO A 607 35.10 -41.80 82.87
CA PRO A 607 35.66 -41.90 81.51
C PRO A 607 35.62 -43.36 80.99
N ASP A 608 35.94 -43.62 79.72
CA ASP A 608 36.96 -44.65 79.44
C ASP A 608 37.52 -44.65 78.01
N GLN A 609 38.74 -45.19 77.96
CA GLN A 609 39.79 -45.23 76.94
C GLN A 609 39.48 -46.04 75.66
N ALA A 610 40.23 -45.74 74.58
CA ALA A 610 41.06 -46.69 73.78
C ALA A 610 41.31 -46.10 72.37
N GLU A 611 42.56 -45.75 72.04
CA GLU A 611 43.50 -46.52 71.20
C GLU A 611 43.51 -46.08 69.71
N GLU A 612 44.61 -45.41 69.34
CA GLU A 612 45.28 -45.50 68.02
C GLU A 612 45.79 -46.94 67.78
N PRO A 613 46.38 -47.35 66.62
CA PRO A 613 46.89 -46.57 65.47
C PRO A 613 46.60 -47.18 64.08
N GLY A 614 47.11 -46.55 63.01
CA GLY A 614 47.26 -47.21 61.71
C GLY A 614 47.85 -46.33 60.60
N GLU A 615 49.18 -46.37 60.45
CA GLU A 615 49.93 -45.97 59.25
C GLU A 615 49.68 -46.95 58.08
N GLU A 616 49.65 -46.42 56.85
CA GLU A 616 50.12 -47.02 55.58
C GLU A 616 49.91 -45.92 54.51
N GLY A 617 50.87 -45.46 53.70
CA GLY A 617 51.84 -46.21 52.91
C GLY A 617 51.38 -46.14 51.44
N GLY A 618 52.05 -45.36 50.58
CA GLY A 618 51.67 -45.30 49.16
C GLY A 618 52.46 -44.32 48.30
N SER A 619 53.65 -44.72 47.87
CA SER A 619 54.48 -44.10 46.83
C SER A 619 54.19 -44.68 45.44
N SER A 620 54.09 -43.84 44.41
CA SER A 620 54.45 -44.12 43.01
C SER A 620 54.57 -42.75 42.30
N GLU A 621 55.74 -42.29 41.85
CA GLU A 621 56.57 -42.78 40.74
C GLU A 621 55.80 -42.83 39.42
N SER A 622 56.05 -41.85 38.55
CA SER A 622 56.25 -42.02 37.09
C SER A 622 56.64 -40.67 36.47
N ALA A 623 57.89 -40.61 36.01
CA ALA A 623 58.40 -39.61 35.09
C ALA A 623 57.92 -39.94 33.67
N GLU A 624 57.52 -38.94 32.88
CA GLU A 624 57.67 -39.05 31.43
C GLU A 624 57.95 -37.68 30.80
N THR A 625 59.18 -37.60 30.28
CA THR A 625 59.76 -36.59 29.42
C THR A 625 59.09 -36.56 28.04
N GLY A 626 58.70 -35.38 27.57
CA GLY A 626 58.20 -35.16 26.22
C GLY A 626 58.67 -33.82 25.64
N ARG A 627 59.91 -33.82 25.15
CA ARG A 627 60.56 -32.76 24.37
C ARG A 627 59.93 -32.69 22.98
N ASN A 628 59.57 -31.50 22.50
CA ASN A 628 59.63 -31.21 21.06
C ASN A 628 59.69 -29.70 20.79
N ASP A 629 60.89 -29.30 20.36
CA ASP A 629 61.18 -28.06 19.67
C ASP A 629 60.48 -28.04 18.30
N LYS A 630 59.83 -26.92 17.96
CA LYS A 630 59.71 -26.42 16.57
C LYS A 630 59.04 -25.04 16.52
N GLU A 631 59.88 -24.01 16.56
CA GLU A 631 59.73 -22.83 15.68
C GLU A 631 60.09 -23.27 14.25
N PRO A 632 59.53 -22.66 13.17
CA PRO A 632 59.99 -21.32 12.80
C PRO A 632 58.98 -20.42 12.01
N THR A 633 59.25 -19.11 12.12
CA THR A 633 59.24 -18.06 11.05
C THR A 633 58.10 -18.02 10.02
N SER A 634 57.34 -16.92 10.01
CA SER A 634 57.55 -15.73 9.16
C SER A 634 56.24 -14.97 8.92
N PRO A 635 56.25 -13.62 8.92
CA PRO A 635 55.14 -12.79 8.46
C PRO A 635 55.35 -12.37 6.99
N GLU A 636 54.29 -12.32 6.19
CA GLU A 636 54.26 -11.50 4.97
C GLU A 636 52.83 -11.06 4.61
N LYS A 637 52.73 -9.73 4.43
CA LYS A 637 51.81 -8.92 3.60
C LYS A 637 50.33 -8.81 3.98
#